data_AF-A0A8J7XUU4-F1
#
_entry.id   AF-A0A8J7XUU4-F1
#
_cell.length_a   1.000
_cell.length_b   1.000
_cell.length_c   1.000
_cell.angle_alpha   90.00
_cell.angle_beta   90.00
_cell.angle_gamma   90.00
#
_symmetry.space_group_name_H-M   'P 1'
#
loop_
_entity.id
_entity.type
_entity.pdbx_description
1 polymer ?
#
loop_
_entity_poly.entity_id
_entity_poly.type
_entity_poly.pdbx_seq_one_letter_code
_entity_poly.pdbx_strand_id
1 'polypeptide(L)'
;MKGRKTTVLILVTLLSLSIPAAFSSNDSFAVEYQFNAVVVNDQWVIEGTILQEIPGEPLIPFYPARILLPQDAEVKDVKVKSGIPVIQEGFDIAWGQPPCTFSSAEAAEKVGKNEQIYNSNNWYPEKLYEVLSIESFRGFQILNVMLYPLQYKPKSKTVKFYLQLTVDVQFGKGLKNKLYRGLQGDKQAVSGMVDNPDMVAAYAEPAEAVPFLTGGPYQYIIITNSTLAPAFQELLLHKIDYVNRAKIIDVAWIYSNYTGYDNPEKIRNFIIDAYNDWDTEYCLLGGDIAAVPYRGFYIYANGYYDYDMAADMYFGCLDGNFDADGDHVYGEPNDGVDWLEEVFIGRAPVETVSEAELFVDKVINYELAVKPKVCQFHAAIIAPGNNPDSRTIPWNCEQWVPEDYTIKELFEQNGPITKDDWRDAWDGSYDGEPHVPPLTFQHAGHGSTTCYGISSSVNWCNADVSTLTNTFWPIHMSVACHSGNFKYNDCLAETYVKDDCGAIACMLNVNYGWFSTLDASKYSGDFLETMFRGLFDDGKEHLGELLNQAKSYWVSHAQSNSTYRWCYYEINLLGDPESPCLTKRRPVTPPTVIITNPPDGSIVSGTVEITVRIGPLDSVTPYKGKIDTVEFYIDNVLVYTDTVKPFVYEWDTTDYHDGRHTIYVKGYYSDIFRDDDIVTVNVNNSTEPYVRITNPQHGSTVSGIVLVTTETAAVDTVKFYINGELVYTCSSEPFEFKWDTTEYEDGTYEILAEGYQGNTPVAKDAIKVTVRNAV
;
A
#
# COMPACT_ATOMS: atom_id res chain seq x y z
N MET A 1 7.78 25.35 -22.94
CA MET A 1 6.84 25.33 -24.08
C MET A 1 6.22 23.94 -24.13
N LYS A 2 4.89 23.86 -23.97
CA LYS A 2 4.13 22.61 -23.80
C LYS A 2 4.06 21.85 -25.12
N GLY A 3 4.96 20.89 -25.32
CA GLY A 3 4.84 19.85 -26.34
C GLY A 3 4.32 18.58 -25.69
N ARG A 4 3.01 18.29 -25.85
CA ARG A 4 2.45 16.95 -25.58
C ARG A 4 3.28 15.93 -26.37
N LYS A 5 4.04 15.08 -25.68
CA LYS A 5 4.56 13.86 -26.31
C LYS A 5 3.37 12.91 -26.45
N THR A 6 3.05 12.61 -27.71
CA THR A 6 2.18 11.52 -28.08
C THR A 6 2.70 10.26 -27.40
N THR A 7 1.86 9.50 -26.69
CA THR A 7 2.22 8.17 -26.19
C THR A 7 2.74 7.36 -27.36
N VAL A 8 4.04 7.08 -27.32
CA VAL A 8 4.72 6.36 -28.39
C VAL A 8 4.47 4.89 -28.18
N LEU A 9 3.79 4.26 -29.13
CA LEU A 9 3.69 2.80 -29.19
C LEU A 9 4.98 2.24 -29.78
N ILE A 10 5.81 1.59 -28.95
CA ILE A 10 6.73 0.56 -29.45
C ILE A 10 5.89 -0.69 -29.68
N LEU A 11 5.75 -1.09 -30.94
CA LEU A 11 5.04 -2.32 -31.29
C LEU A 11 6.00 -3.50 -31.09
N VAL A 12 5.98 -4.11 -29.90
CA VAL A 12 6.60 -5.43 -29.68
C VAL A 12 5.62 -6.47 -30.22
N THR A 13 6.03 -7.23 -31.22
CA THR A 13 5.20 -8.33 -31.77
C THR A 13 5.86 -9.66 -31.48
N LEU A 14 5.18 -10.50 -30.70
CA LEU A 14 5.58 -11.89 -30.48
C LEU A 14 5.29 -12.68 -31.77
N LEU A 15 6.33 -13.18 -32.44
CA LEU A 15 6.15 -14.15 -33.51
C LEU A 15 5.78 -15.49 -32.85
N SER A 16 4.47 -15.78 -32.88
CA SER A 16 3.84 -16.94 -32.25
C SER A 16 4.61 -18.24 -32.44
N LEU A 17 5.05 -18.85 -31.34
CA LEU A 17 5.30 -20.27 -31.23
C LEU A 17 4.49 -20.78 -30.05
N SER A 18 3.64 -21.79 -30.29
CA SER A 18 3.06 -22.62 -29.25
C SER A 18 4.21 -23.23 -28.46
N ILE A 19 4.55 -22.66 -27.31
CA ILE A 19 5.51 -23.26 -26.39
C ILE A 19 4.79 -24.45 -25.76
N PRO A 20 5.17 -25.70 -26.07
CA PRO A 20 4.55 -26.85 -25.43
C PRO A 20 4.87 -26.82 -23.93
N ALA A 21 3.95 -27.34 -23.10
CA ALA A 21 4.10 -27.41 -21.63
C ALA A 21 5.31 -28.27 -21.14
N ALA A 22 6.11 -28.81 -22.05
CA ALA A 22 7.31 -29.58 -21.76
C ALA A 22 8.43 -29.16 -22.72
N PHE A 23 9.49 -28.56 -22.17
CA PHE A 23 10.67 -28.13 -22.94
C PHE A 23 11.51 -29.32 -23.41
N SER A 24 12.06 -29.21 -24.62
CA SER A 24 13.21 -30.01 -25.06
C SER A 24 14.51 -29.40 -24.51
N SER A 25 15.65 -30.08 -24.67
CA SER A 25 16.93 -29.58 -24.15
C SER A 25 17.49 -28.34 -24.88
N ASN A 26 16.86 -27.91 -25.99
CA ASN A 26 17.33 -26.82 -26.88
C ASN A 26 16.17 -26.10 -27.59
N ASP A 27 15.21 -25.57 -26.83
CA ASP A 27 14.13 -24.77 -27.39
C ASP A 27 14.56 -23.31 -27.60
N SER A 28 13.81 -22.56 -28.42
CA SER A 28 14.10 -21.16 -28.70
C SER A 28 12.84 -20.34 -28.95
N PHE A 29 12.87 -19.06 -28.59
CA PHE A 29 11.86 -18.07 -28.97
C PHE A 29 12.54 -16.75 -29.38
N ALA A 30 11.78 -15.84 -29.99
CA ALA A 30 12.31 -14.54 -30.41
C ALA A 30 11.35 -13.40 -30.06
N VAL A 31 11.92 -12.24 -29.73
CA VAL A 31 11.20 -10.99 -29.44
C VAL A 31 11.67 -9.92 -30.42
N GLU A 32 10.73 -9.25 -31.09
CA GLU A 32 11.01 -8.23 -32.09
C GLU A 32 10.78 -6.81 -31.53
N TYR A 33 11.75 -5.94 -31.76
CA TYR A 33 11.74 -4.53 -31.35
C TYR A 33 11.77 -3.64 -32.58
N GLN A 34 10.87 -2.65 -32.60
CA GLN A 34 10.77 -1.64 -33.65
C GLN A 34 11.16 -0.27 -33.08
N PHE A 35 12.01 0.46 -33.79
CA PHE A 35 12.56 1.73 -33.35
C PHE A 35 12.11 2.86 -34.27
N ASN A 36 11.56 3.89 -33.65
CA ASN A 36 11.14 5.11 -34.31
C ASN A 36 11.97 6.27 -33.82
N ALA A 37 12.23 7.20 -34.72
CA ALA A 37 13.06 8.34 -34.42
C ALA A 37 12.30 9.64 -34.66
N VAL A 38 12.32 10.50 -33.67
CA VAL A 38 11.50 11.71 -33.59
C VAL A 38 12.35 12.93 -33.24
N VAL A 39 11.77 14.11 -33.44
CA VAL A 39 12.40 15.37 -33.05
C VAL A 39 11.67 15.92 -31.83
N VAL A 40 12.38 16.09 -30.73
CA VAL A 40 11.91 16.68 -29.48
C VAL A 40 12.81 17.87 -29.16
N ASN A 41 12.24 19.07 -29.02
CA ASN A 41 12.99 20.31 -28.75
C ASN A 41 14.18 20.52 -29.72
N ASP A 42 13.93 20.34 -31.02
CA ASP A 42 14.94 20.43 -32.09
C ASP A 42 16.10 19.42 -32.00
N GLN A 43 16.01 18.42 -31.12
CA GLN A 43 16.95 17.30 -31.03
C GLN A 43 16.31 16.00 -31.50
N TRP A 44 17.09 15.20 -32.21
CA TRP A 44 16.66 13.88 -32.63
C TRP A 44 16.79 12.88 -31.48
N VAL A 45 15.74 12.09 -31.25
CA VAL A 45 15.67 11.08 -30.19
C VAL A 45 15.09 9.79 -30.78
N ILE A 46 15.61 8.64 -30.36
CA ILE A 46 14.99 7.35 -30.63
C ILE A 46 14.05 7.05 -29.47
N GLU A 47 12.77 6.83 -29.78
CA GLU A 47 11.77 6.67 -28.74
C GLU A 47 12.03 5.42 -27.88
N GLY A 48 11.77 5.54 -26.57
CA GLY A 48 12.03 4.49 -25.59
C GLY A 48 13.52 4.21 -25.29
N THR A 49 14.45 4.91 -25.95
CA THR A 49 15.88 4.77 -25.66
C THR A 49 16.36 5.72 -24.56
N ILE A 50 17.44 5.32 -23.91
CA ILE A 50 18.15 6.08 -22.89
C ILE A 50 19.58 6.30 -23.39
N LEU A 51 20.24 7.37 -22.93
CA LEU A 51 21.64 7.67 -23.27
C LEU A 51 22.57 7.11 -22.19
N GLN A 52 23.65 6.45 -22.62
CA GLN A 52 24.76 6.11 -21.72
C GLN A 52 25.80 7.24 -21.75
N GLU A 53 26.05 7.87 -20.61
CA GLU A 53 27.03 8.96 -20.49
C GLU A 53 28.39 8.44 -20.01
N ILE A 54 29.19 7.88 -20.93
CA ILE A 54 30.58 7.53 -20.63
C ILE A 54 31.48 8.73 -20.94
N PRO A 55 32.29 9.22 -19.98
CA PRO A 55 33.12 10.42 -20.17
C PRO A 55 34.02 10.35 -21.39
N GLY A 56 33.82 11.29 -22.33
CA GLY A 56 34.60 11.40 -23.57
C GLY A 56 34.13 10.50 -24.72
N GLU A 57 33.24 9.54 -24.50
CA GLU A 57 32.73 8.64 -25.55
C GLU A 57 31.42 9.18 -26.16
N PRO A 58 31.09 8.81 -27.43
CA PRO A 58 29.85 9.27 -28.06
C PRO A 58 28.59 8.90 -27.27
N LEU A 59 27.66 9.86 -27.14
CA LEU A 59 26.34 9.65 -26.53
C LEU A 59 25.44 8.82 -27.46
N ILE A 60 25.49 7.50 -27.30
CA ILE A 60 24.70 6.57 -28.11
C ILE A 60 23.43 6.15 -27.35
N PRO A 61 22.24 6.27 -27.98
CA PRO A 61 21.01 5.75 -27.42
C PRO A 61 20.97 4.23 -27.45
N PHE A 62 20.43 3.64 -26.39
CA PHE A 62 20.16 2.22 -26.28
C PHE A 62 18.79 1.95 -25.65
N TYR A 63 18.22 0.78 -25.91
CA TYR A 63 16.96 0.32 -25.34
C TYR A 63 17.19 -0.82 -24.34
N PRO A 64 16.74 -0.70 -23.07
CA PRO A 64 16.89 -1.75 -22.07
C PRO A 64 15.74 -2.77 -22.16
N ALA A 65 15.90 -3.80 -22.99
CA ALA A 65 14.91 -4.86 -23.18
C ALA A 65 14.79 -5.78 -21.95
N ARG A 66 13.56 -6.13 -21.57
CA ARG A 66 13.21 -7.04 -20.46
C ARG A 66 12.39 -8.20 -20.98
N ILE A 67 13.02 -9.35 -21.10
CA ILE A 67 12.42 -10.52 -21.73
C ILE A 67 12.15 -11.57 -20.67
N LEU A 68 10.88 -11.84 -20.39
CA LEU A 68 10.45 -12.96 -19.55
C LEU A 68 10.86 -14.28 -20.21
N LEU A 69 11.61 -15.07 -19.47
CA LEU A 69 11.99 -16.42 -19.84
C LEU A 69 10.85 -17.39 -19.51
N PRO A 70 10.75 -18.53 -20.21
CA PRO A 70 9.85 -19.60 -19.81
C PRO A 70 10.20 -20.12 -18.40
N GLN A 71 9.21 -20.70 -17.70
CA GLN A 71 9.40 -21.17 -16.33
C GLN A 71 10.56 -22.17 -16.22
N ASP A 72 11.43 -21.95 -15.23
CA ASP A 72 12.60 -22.79 -14.92
C ASP A 72 13.54 -22.96 -16.13
N ALA A 73 13.68 -21.94 -16.99
CA ALA A 73 14.54 -21.99 -18.16
C ALA A 73 16.00 -21.62 -17.84
N GLU A 74 16.93 -22.39 -18.36
CA GLU A 74 18.36 -22.02 -18.36
C GLU A 74 18.74 -21.48 -19.74
N VAL A 75 19.10 -20.20 -19.83
CA VAL A 75 19.55 -19.57 -21.08
C VAL A 75 20.84 -20.23 -21.57
N LYS A 76 20.88 -20.60 -22.85
CA LYS A 76 22.02 -21.24 -23.50
C LYS A 76 22.74 -20.30 -24.47
N ASP A 77 22.00 -19.47 -25.19
CA ASP A 77 22.54 -18.50 -26.14
C ASP A 77 21.55 -17.37 -26.36
N VAL A 78 22.06 -16.16 -26.60
CA VAL A 78 21.26 -14.99 -26.97
C VAL A 78 21.91 -14.38 -28.21
N LYS A 79 21.13 -14.13 -29.25
CA LYS A 79 21.59 -13.51 -30.49
C LYS A 79 20.65 -12.40 -30.92
N VAL A 80 21.19 -11.32 -31.45
CA VAL A 80 20.38 -10.25 -32.04
C VAL A 80 20.62 -10.16 -33.53
N LYS A 81 19.53 -10.22 -34.30
CA LYS A 81 19.49 -9.96 -35.74
C LYS A 81 18.96 -8.55 -35.98
N SER A 82 19.37 -7.93 -37.07
CA SER A 82 18.90 -6.61 -37.46
C SER A 82 18.28 -6.58 -38.85
N GLY A 83 17.34 -5.65 -39.03
CA GLY A 83 16.88 -5.26 -40.36
C GLY A 83 17.96 -4.49 -41.13
N ILE A 84 17.64 -4.10 -42.36
CA ILE A 84 18.52 -3.25 -43.18
C ILE A 84 18.59 -1.86 -42.51
N PRO A 85 19.78 -1.36 -42.13
CA PRO A 85 19.88 -0.04 -41.51
C PRO A 85 19.70 1.08 -42.53
N VAL A 86 19.17 2.21 -42.06
CA VAL A 86 19.26 3.50 -42.75
C VAL A 86 20.65 4.08 -42.48
N ILE A 87 21.36 4.47 -43.54
CA ILE A 87 22.68 5.10 -43.43
C ILE A 87 22.55 6.58 -43.74
N GLN A 88 23.12 7.41 -42.88
CA GLN A 88 23.06 8.86 -43.02
C GLN A 88 24.38 9.51 -42.62
N GLU A 89 24.80 10.53 -43.36
CA GLU A 89 26.00 11.34 -43.09
C GLU A 89 25.63 12.70 -42.49
N GLY A 90 26.61 13.37 -41.87
CA GLY A 90 26.47 14.70 -41.31
C GLY A 90 26.07 14.75 -39.84
N PHE A 91 26.13 13.62 -39.12
CA PHE A 91 25.74 13.52 -37.71
C PHE A 91 26.92 13.84 -36.79
N ASP A 92 26.81 14.89 -35.99
CA ASP A 92 27.79 15.29 -34.99
C ASP A 92 27.28 14.92 -33.60
N ILE A 93 27.61 13.71 -33.14
CA ILE A 93 27.14 13.21 -31.84
C ILE A 93 28.09 13.71 -30.74
N ALA A 94 27.51 14.39 -29.75
CA ALA A 94 28.22 14.86 -28.57
C ALA A 94 28.77 13.69 -27.73
N TRP A 95 29.65 13.99 -26.78
CA TRP A 95 30.26 12.99 -25.91
C TRP A 95 29.80 13.13 -24.47
N GLY A 96 29.84 12.01 -23.74
CA GLY A 96 29.52 11.96 -22.32
C GLY A 96 30.46 12.82 -21.47
N GLN A 97 29.95 13.25 -20.32
CA GLN A 97 30.67 14.04 -19.32
C GLN A 97 30.64 13.30 -17.97
N PRO A 98 31.58 13.57 -17.06
CA PRO A 98 31.58 12.92 -15.76
C PRO A 98 30.35 13.31 -14.92
N PRO A 99 29.89 12.41 -14.04
CA PRO A 99 28.87 12.72 -13.05
C PRO A 99 29.44 13.66 -11.98
N CYS A 100 28.55 14.47 -11.37
CA CYS A 100 28.87 15.41 -10.31
C CYS A 100 27.95 15.18 -9.11
N THR A 101 28.47 15.42 -7.91
CA THR A 101 27.71 15.31 -6.67
C THR A 101 26.99 16.61 -6.35
N PHE A 102 25.78 16.54 -5.79
CA PHE A 102 25.07 17.69 -5.19
C PHE A 102 25.76 18.23 -3.91
N SER A 103 26.98 17.83 -3.59
CA SER A 103 27.82 18.42 -2.52
C SER A 103 28.89 19.37 -3.03
N SER A 104 29.17 19.38 -4.33
CA SER A 104 30.19 20.27 -4.92
C SER A 104 29.61 21.65 -5.17
N ALA A 105 30.22 22.68 -4.55
CA ALA A 105 29.93 24.08 -4.88
C ALA A 105 30.73 24.58 -6.11
N GLU A 106 31.63 23.74 -6.65
CA GLU A 106 32.48 24.07 -7.78
C GLU A 106 31.79 23.75 -9.11
N ALA A 107 32.23 24.43 -10.18
CA ALA A 107 31.73 24.15 -11.51
C ALA A 107 32.06 22.70 -11.92
N ALA A 108 31.08 22.02 -12.51
CA ALA A 108 31.26 20.66 -13.01
C ALA A 108 32.44 20.56 -13.99
N GLU A 109 33.44 19.74 -13.67
CA GLU A 109 34.61 19.55 -14.50
C GLU A 109 34.22 18.83 -15.81
N LYS A 110 34.51 19.47 -16.95
CA LYS A 110 34.23 18.90 -18.27
C LYS A 110 35.45 18.17 -18.83
N VAL A 111 35.20 17.05 -19.49
CA VAL A 111 36.23 16.30 -20.22
C VAL A 111 36.12 16.53 -21.73
N GLY A 112 37.27 16.48 -22.40
CA GLY A 112 37.35 16.46 -23.85
C GLY A 112 36.87 15.14 -24.44
N LYS A 113 36.54 15.14 -25.73
CA LYS A 113 36.20 13.91 -26.46
C LYS A 113 37.39 12.95 -26.48
N ASN A 114 37.11 11.65 -26.44
CA ASN A 114 38.11 10.61 -26.61
C ASN A 114 38.61 10.65 -28.06
N GLU A 115 39.78 11.25 -28.28
CA GLU A 115 40.35 11.44 -29.62
C GLU A 115 40.65 10.12 -30.35
N GLN A 116 40.82 8.99 -29.65
CA GLN A 116 40.99 7.70 -30.30
C GLN A 116 39.68 7.23 -30.95
N ILE A 117 38.56 7.38 -30.25
CA ILE A 117 37.23 7.05 -30.78
C ILE A 117 36.83 8.07 -31.85
N TYR A 118 36.97 9.36 -31.56
CA TYR A 118 36.49 10.43 -32.44
C TYR A 118 37.29 10.58 -33.75
N ASN A 119 38.54 10.11 -33.79
CA ASN A 119 39.33 10.04 -35.03
C ASN A 119 39.32 8.65 -35.69
N SER A 120 38.45 7.74 -35.22
CA SER A 120 38.25 6.42 -35.82
C SER A 120 37.14 6.41 -36.87
N ASN A 121 37.30 5.55 -37.87
CA ASN A 121 36.26 5.19 -38.85
C ASN A 121 35.58 3.85 -38.51
N ASN A 122 35.76 3.33 -37.29
CA ASN A 122 35.04 2.16 -36.80
C ASN A 122 33.62 2.54 -36.38
N TRP A 123 32.71 1.57 -36.44
CA TRP A 123 31.37 1.74 -35.89
C TRP A 123 31.42 1.74 -34.36
N TYR A 124 30.69 2.63 -33.71
CA TYR A 124 30.60 2.74 -32.26
C TYR A 124 29.13 2.76 -31.81
N PRO A 125 28.72 1.90 -30.86
CA PRO A 125 29.45 0.72 -30.42
C PRO A 125 29.62 -0.28 -31.57
N GLU A 126 30.64 -1.14 -31.50
CA GLU A 126 30.87 -2.18 -32.53
C GLU A 126 29.85 -3.35 -32.45
N LYS A 127 29.03 -3.36 -31.39
CA LYS A 127 27.98 -4.35 -31.09
C LYS A 127 26.58 -3.77 -31.28
N LEU A 128 25.59 -4.64 -31.53
CA LEU A 128 24.17 -4.28 -31.59
C LEU A 128 23.42 -4.56 -30.29
N TYR A 129 24.02 -5.35 -29.40
CA TYR A 129 23.43 -5.67 -28.12
C TYR A 129 24.49 -6.05 -27.09
N GLU A 130 24.08 -6.08 -25.84
CA GLU A 130 24.82 -6.61 -24.70
C GLU A 130 23.84 -7.32 -23.76
N VAL A 131 24.11 -8.58 -23.43
CA VAL A 131 23.38 -9.29 -22.37
C VAL A 131 23.95 -8.82 -21.04
N LEU A 132 23.09 -8.24 -20.20
CA LEU A 132 23.51 -7.70 -18.91
C LEU A 132 23.40 -8.73 -17.81
N SER A 133 22.20 -9.26 -17.61
CA SER A 133 21.87 -10.12 -16.48
C SER A 133 20.62 -10.94 -16.75
N ILE A 134 20.40 -11.94 -15.90
CA ILE A 134 19.12 -12.63 -15.75
C ILE A 134 18.72 -12.42 -14.29
N GLU A 135 17.70 -11.60 -14.09
CA GLU A 135 17.16 -11.32 -12.76
C GLU A 135 16.03 -12.30 -12.45
N SER A 136 15.74 -12.46 -11.18
CA SER A 136 14.53 -13.12 -10.71
C SER A 136 13.64 -12.09 -10.04
N PHE A 137 12.33 -12.25 -10.21
CA PHE A 137 11.34 -11.46 -9.49
C PHE A 137 10.14 -12.35 -9.20
N ARG A 138 9.86 -12.61 -7.92
CA ARG A 138 8.77 -13.51 -7.47
C ARG A 138 8.83 -14.90 -8.12
N GLY A 139 10.04 -15.35 -8.40
CA GLY A 139 10.33 -16.63 -9.05
C GLY A 139 10.28 -16.64 -10.58
N PHE A 140 9.98 -15.50 -11.23
CA PHE A 140 10.01 -15.35 -12.69
C PHE A 140 11.37 -14.85 -13.14
N GLN A 141 11.97 -15.47 -14.16
CA GLN A 141 13.29 -15.08 -14.64
C GLN A 141 13.19 -14.10 -15.81
N ILE A 142 13.86 -12.95 -15.69
CA ILE A 142 13.82 -11.84 -16.64
C ILE A 142 15.21 -11.62 -17.21
N LEU A 143 15.36 -11.86 -18.51
CA LEU A 143 16.58 -11.59 -19.26
C LEU A 143 16.66 -10.09 -19.61
N ASN A 144 17.70 -9.41 -19.13
CA ASN A 144 17.97 -8.00 -19.44
C ASN A 144 19.01 -7.87 -20.55
N VAL A 145 18.63 -7.19 -21.65
CA VAL A 145 19.49 -6.97 -22.82
C VAL A 145 19.51 -5.49 -23.20
N MET A 146 20.68 -4.87 -23.30
CA MET A 146 20.79 -3.57 -23.95
C MET A 146 20.80 -3.75 -25.46
N LEU A 147 19.94 -3.03 -26.17
CA LEU A 147 19.88 -3.01 -27.64
C LEU A 147 20.37 -1.65 -28.15
N TYR A 148 21.27 -1.67 -29.13
CA TYR A 148 21.84 -0.46 -29.74
C TYR A 148 21.26 -0.25 -31.16
N PRO A 149 20.14 0.47 -31.30
CA PRO A 149 19.54 0.75 -32.60
C PRO A 149 20.36 1.76 -33.43
N LEU A 150 21.39 2.39 -32.86
CA LEU A 150 22.26 3.33 -33.54
C LEU A 150 23.73 2.92 -33.43
N GLN A 151 24.45 2.93 -34.55
CA GLN A 151 25.91 2.87 -34.58
C GLN A 151 26.46 4.11 -35.27
N TYR A 152 27.56 4.65 -34.76
CA TYR A 152 28.15 5.91 -35.19
C TYR A 152 29.60 5.71 -35.66
N LYS A 153 29.98 6.36 -36.76
CA LYS A 153 31.36 6.56 -37.19
C LYS A 153 31.75 8.01 -36.93
N PRO A 154 32.50 8.29 -35.86
CA PRO A 154 32.80 9.65 -35.46
C PRO A 154 33.55 10.47 -36.50
N LYS A 155 34.62 9.91 -37.10
CA LYS A 155 35.46 10.66 -38.04
C LYS A 155 34.73 11.04 -39.32
N SER A 156 33.89 10.16 -39.85
CA SER A 156 33.10 10.42 -41.07
C SER A 156 31.73 11.04 -40.78
N LYS A 157 31.35 11.20 -39.51
CA LYS A 157 30.04 11.70 -39.08
C LYS A 157 28.89 10.91 -39.70
N THR A 158 29.04 9.59 -39.78
CA THR A 158 28.07 8.68 -40.42
C THR A 158 27.38 7.82 -39.38
N VAL A 159 26.06 7.67 -39.45
CA VAL A 159 25.28 6.78 -38.58
C VAL A 159 24.67 5.63 -39.38
N LYS A 160 24.47 4.50 -38.70
CA LYS A 160 23.54 3.43 -39.06
C LYS A 160 22.42 3.44 -38.04
N PHE A 161 21.20 3.61 -38.50
CA PHE A 161 20.01 3.48 -37.68
C PHE A 161 19.22 2.23 -38.09
N TYR A 162 19.00 1.34 -37.13
CA TYR A 162 18.28 0.09 -37.30
C TYR A 162 16.83 0.28 -36.86
N LEU A 163 15.91 0.26 -37.83
CA LEU A 163 14.47 0.34 -37.55
C LEU A 163 13.94 -0.88 -36.80
N GLN A 164 14.64 -2.01 -36.89
CA GLN A 164 14.23 -3.27 -36.29
C GLN A 164 15.43 -4.06 -35.77
N LEU A 165 15.29 -4.57 -34.55
CA LEU A 165 16.17 -5.58 -33.95
C LEU A 165 15.31 -6.76 -33.46
N THR A 166 15.80 -7.99 -33.62
CA THR A 166 15.12 -9.20 -33.13
C THR A 166 16.06 -9.96 -32.21
N VAL A 167 15.63 -10.19 -30.97
CA VAL A 167 16.37 -10.96 -29.95
C VAL A 167 15.92 -12.41 -30.01
N ASP A 168 16.80 -13.31 -30.45
CA ASP A 168 16.61 -14.77 -30.39
C ASP A 168 17.22 -15.30 -29.09
N VAL A 169 16.41 -16.02 -28.30
CA VAL A 169 16.84 -16.66 -27.05
C VAL A 169 16.77 -18.17 -27.23
N GLN A 170 17.90 -18.84 -27.06
CA GLN A 170 17.98 -20.30 -26.95
C GLN A 170 18.08 -20.69 -25.48
N PHE A 171 17.32 -21.68 -25.06
CA PHE A 171 17.25 -22.11 -23.67
C PHE A 171 17.06 -23.63 -23.54
N GLY A 172 17.33 -24.14 -22.34
CA GLY A 172 17.07 -25.51 -21.94
C GLY A 172 16.39 -25.56 -20.57
N LYS A 173 16.27 -26.77 -20.01
CA LYS A 173 15.68 -26.97 -18.68
C LYS A 173 16.67 -26.58 -17.59
N GLY A 174 16.29 -25.61 -16.77
CA GLY A 174 16.99 -25.16 -15.56
C GLY A 174 16.42 -25.76 -14.27
N LEU A 175 16.76 -25.12 -13.16
CA LEU A 175 16.30 -25.48 -11.82
C LEU A 175 14.99 -24.77 -11.49
N LYS A 176 14.16 -25.43 -10.67
CA LYS A 176 12.95 -24.81 -10.14
C LYS A 176 13.30 -23.62 -9.27
N ASN A 177 12.71 -22.46 -9.54
CA ASN A 177 12.83 -21.31 -8.66
C ASN A 177 12.02 -21.53 -7.37
N LYS A 178 12.65 -21.32 -6.21
CA LYS A 178 12.05 -21.56 -4.90
C LYS A 178 11.04 -20.48 -4.50
N LEU A 179 11.19 -19.26 -5.02
CA LEU A 179 10.30 -18.13 -4.75
C LEU A 179 9.07 -18.11 -5.67
N TYR A 180 8.94 -19.08 -6.57
CA TYR A 180 7.77 -19.15 -7.44
C TYR A 180 6.54 -19.66 -6.67
N ARG A 181 5.60 -18.75 -6.36
CA ARG A 181 4.31 -19.06 -5.70
C ARG A 181 3.18 -19.36 -6.70
N GLY A 182 3.26 -18.79 -7.89
CA GLY A 182 2.25 -18.93 -8.95
C GLY A 182 1.00 -18.08 -8.74
N LEU A 183 0.99 -17.16 -7.79
CA LEU A 183 -0.16 -16.30 -7.49
C LEU A 183 -0.53 -15.41 -8.68
N GLN A 184 -1.82 -15.12 -8.82
CA GLN A 184 -2.30 -14.26 -9.90
C GLN A 184 -1.76 -12.82 -9.80
N GLY A 185 -1.58 -12.30 -8.58
CA GLY A 185 -0.96 -10.98 -8.35
C GLY A 185 0.49 -10.95 -8.83
N ASP A 186 1.27 -12.00 -8.56
CA ASP A 186 2.66 -12.11 -9.03
C ASP A 186 2.73 -12.14 -10.57
N LYS A 187 1.85 -12.94 -11.19
CA LYS A 187 1.71 -13.01 -12.66
C LYS A 187 1.41 -11.63 -13.26
N GLN A 188 0.49 -10.88 -12.66
CA GLN A 188 0.12 -9.53 -13.11
C GLN A 188 1.26 -8.52 -12.95
N ALA A 189 1.95 -8.54 -11.81
CA ALA A 189 3.08 -7.67 -11.55
C ALA A 189 4.19 -7.87 -12.60
N VAL A 190 4.57 -9.12 -12.87
CA VAL A 190 5.59 -9.45 -13.87
C VAL A 190 5.14 -9.07 -15.29
N SER A 191 3.89 -9.31 -15.66
CA SER A 191 3.35 -8.89 -16.96
C SER A 191 3.49 -7.39 -17.20
N GLY A 192 3.37 -6.56 -16.15
CA GLY A 192 3.56 -5.11 -16.26
C GLY A 192 5.01 -4.65 -16.41
N MET A 193 5.99 -5.55 -16.25
CA MET A 193 7.42 -5.22 -16.24
C MET A 193 8.20 -5.71 -17.46
N VAL A 194 7.63 -6.62 -18.26
CA VAL A 194 8.33 -7.33 -19.33
C VAL A 194 7.76 -7.00 -20.71
N ASP A 195 8.61 -7.07 -21.74
CA ASP A 195 8.24 -6.74 -23.12
C ASP A 195 7.39 -7.82 -23.80
N ASN A 196 7.36 -9.03 -23.24
CA ASN A 196 6.69 -10.22 -23.78
C ASN A 196 5.71 -10.87 -22.76
N PRO A 197 4.69 -10.13 -22.28
CA PRO A 197 3.84 -10.56 -21.16
C PRO A 197 3.04 -11.85 -21.43
N ASP A 198 2.79 -12.19 -22.70
CA ASP A 198 2.10 -13.44 -23.08
C ASP A 198 2.82 -14.70 -22.57
N MET A 199 4.13 -14.62 -22.32
CA MET A 199 4.93 -15.72 -21.75
C MET A 199 4.43 -16.16 -20.37
N VAL A 200 3.78 -15.28 -19.60
CA VAL A 200 3.21 -15.60 -18.28
C VAL A 200 2.18 -16.72 -18.35
N ALA A 201 1.44 -16.84 -19.46
CA ALA A 201 0.43 -17.89 -19.62
C ALA A 201 1.02 -19.32 -19.69
N ALA A 202 2.33 -19.46 -19.92
CA ALA A 202 3.03 -20.74 -19.93
C ALA A 202 3.51 -21.18 -18.54
N TYR A 203 3.43 -20.31 -17.53
CA TYR A 203 3.81 -20.65 -16.16
C TYR A 203 2.69 -21.45 -15.47
N ALA A 204 3.09 -22.35 -14.57
CA ALA A 204 2.18 -23.22 -13.85
C ALA A 204 1.16 -22.46 -12.98
N GLU A 205 0.14 -23.16 -12.51
CA GLU A 205 -0.72 -22.66 -11.42
C GLU A 205 -0.06 -22.93 -10.05
N PRO A 206 -0.49 -22.25 -8.98
CA PRO A 206 0.01 -22.49 -7.63
C PRO A 206 -0.03 -23.97 -7.27
N ALA A 207 1.07 -24.49 -6.72
CA ALA A 207 1.12 -25.83 -6.18
C ALA A 207 0.82 -25.78 -4.67
N GLU A 208 0.05 -26.73 -4.14
CA GLU A 208 -0.11 -26.88 -2.69
C GLU A 208 1.25 -27.24 -2.06
N ALA A 209 1.78 -26.33 -1.23
CA ALA A 209 2.97 -26.55 -0.41
C ALA A 209 2.57 -26.75 1.06
N VAL A 210 3.35 -27.53 1.80
CA VAL A 210 3.24 -27.59 3.26
C VAL A 210 4.07 -26.43 3.82
N PRO A 211 3.45 -25.44 4.48
CA PRO A 211 4.17 -24.25 4.91
C PRO A 211 5.12 -24.57 6.07
N PHE A 212 6.29 -23.94 6.08
CA PHE A 212 7.24 -24.04 7.19
C PHE A 212 6.77 -23.21 8.40
N LEU A 213 6.23 -22.01 8.15
CA LEU A 213 5.59 -21.16 9.14
C LEU A 213 4.10 -21.48 9.30
N THR A 214 3.65 -21.71 10.54
CA THR A 214 2.24 -21.92 10.85
C THR A 214 1.51 -20.61 11.17
N GLY A 215 0.19 -20.59 10.97
CA GLY A 215 -0.70 -19.51 11.44
C GLY A 215 -0.92 -18.36 10.47
N GLY A 216 -0.28 -18.37 9.30
CA GLY A 216 -0.56 -17.44 8.18
C GLY A 216 -1.82 -17.80 7.38
N PRO A 217 -2.10 -17.09 6.27
CA PRO A 217 -1.28 -16.03 5.65
C PRO A 217 -1.27 -14.72 6.44
N TYR A 218 -0.25 -13.88 6.19
CA TYR A 218 -0.09 -12.52 6.71
C TYR A 218 0.53 -11.65 5.60
N GLN A 219 -0.30 -10.88 4.90
CA GLN A 219 0.13 -10.04 3.79
C GLN A 219 1.02 -8.86 4.23
N TYR A 220 0.80 -8.35 5.45
CA TYR A 220 1.57 -7.24 6.04
C TYR A 220 2.23 -7.67 7.35
N ILE A 221 3.54 -7.44 7.48
CA ILE A 221 4.26 -7.69 8.73
C ILE A 221 4.92 -6.43 9.27
N ILE A 222 4.98 -6.31 10.59
CA ILE A 222 5.75 -5.29 11.29
C ILE A 222 6.86 -6.00 12.05
N ILE A 223 8.12 -5.77 11.69
CA ILE A 223 9.27 -6.27 12.44
C ILE A 223 9.74 -5.17 13.38
N THR A 224 9.71 -5.41 14.68
CA THR A 224 10.07 -4.41 15.70
C THR A 224 10.61 -5.08 16.96
N ASN A 225 11.01 -4.30 17.95
CA ASN A 225 11.41 -4.83 19.26
C ASN A 225 10.22 -4.86 20.24
N SER A 226 10.36 -5.61 21.33
CA SER A 226 9.32 -5.73 22.35
C SER A 226 8.90 -4.41 23.02
N THR A 227 9.76 -3.39 22.99
CA THR A 227 9.50 -2.07 23.59
C THR A 227 8.52 -1.26 22.74
N LEU A 228 8.70 -1.27 21.43
CA LEU A 228 7.89 -0.49 20.48
C LEU A 228 6.65 -1.25 20.00
N ALA A 229 6.64 -2.59 20.07
CA ALA A 229 5.53 -3.43 19.63
C ALA A 229 4.14 -2.98 20.11
N PRO A 230 3.93 -2.54 21.37
CA PRO A 230 2.62 -2.07 21.82
C PRO A 230 2.09 -0.86 21.05
N ALA A 231 2.95 0.09 20.66
CA ALA A 231 2.52 1.27 19.89
C ALA A 231 2.07 0.87 18.47
N PHE A 232 2.77 -0.07 17.85
CA PHE A 232 2.40 -0.59 16.52
C PHE A 232 1.17 -1.49 16.52
N GLN A 233 0.63 -1.88 17.69
CA GLN A 233 -0.59 -2.67 17.77
C GLN A 233 -1.79 -1.94 17.18
N GLU A 234 -1.88 -0.62 17.37
CA GLU A 234 -2.94 0.20 16.78
C GLU A 234 -2.83 0.26 15.25
N LEU A 235 -1.62 0.42 14.73
CA LEU A 235 -1.38 0.33 13.28
C LEU A 235 -1.79 -1.04 12.76
N LEU A 236 -1.41 -2.14 13.44
CA LEU A 236 -1.82 -3.48 13.03
C LEU A 236 -3.35 -3.59 12.96
N LEU A 237 -4.08 -3.11 13.98
CA LEU A 237 -5.55 -3.15 14.02
C LEU A 237 -6.19 -2.36 12.88
N HIS A 238 -5.60 -1.23 12.51
CA HIS A 238 -6.03 -0.47 11.35
C HIS A 238 -5.72 -1.22 10.04
N LYS A 239 -4.52 -1.82 9.92
CA LYS A 239 -4.07 -2.52 8.71
C LYS A 239 -4.81 -3.81 8.43
N ILE A 240 -5.18 -4.59 9.45
CA ILE A 240 -5.96 -5.84 9.26
C ILE A 240 -7.35 -5.59 8.71
N ASP A 241 -7.83 -4.35 8.76
CA ASP A 241 -8.96 -4.02 7.92
C ASP A 241 -8.49 -4.20 6.47
N TYR A 242 -7.44 -3.52 6.00
CA TYR A 242 -7.05 -3.33 4.59
C TYR A 242 -6.33 -4.47 3.88
N VAL A 243 -5.67 -5.34 4.63
CA VAL A 243 -4.86 -6.42 4.06
C VAL A 243 -5.38 -7.78 4.48
N ASN A 244 -4.96 -8.83 3.78
CA ASN A 244 -5.21 -10.22 4.17
C ASN A 244 -4.32 -10.60 5.37
N ARG A 245 -4.76 -10.15 6.56
CA ARG A 245 -4.13 -10.31 7.87
C ARG A 245 -2.77 -9.61 8.00
N ALA A 246 -2.44 -9.24 9.23
CA ALA A 246 -1.18 -8.61 9.57
C ALA A 246 -0.61 -9.18 10.87
N LYS A 247 0.71 -9.07 11.06
CA LYS A 247 1.39 -9.58 12.25
C LYS A 247 2.59 -8.74 12.68
N ILE A 248 2.70 -8.50 13.98
CA ILE A 248 3.91 -7.96 14.60
C ILE A 248 4.84 -9.12 14.96
N ILE A 249 6.12 -8.97 14.62
CA ILE A 249 7.18 -9.95 14.86
C ILE A 249 8.29 -9.28 15.68
N ASP A 250 8.63 -9.87 16.81
CA ASP A 250 9.73 -9.42 17.65
C ASP A 250 11.07 -9.85 17.04
N VAL A 251 11.98 -8.90 16.83
CA VAL A 251 13.36 -9.17 16.38
C VAL A 251 14.08 -10.18 17.28
N ALA A 252 13.82 -10.18 18.60
CA ALA A 252 14.44 -11.15 19.51
C ALA A 252 14.00 -12.59 19.21
N TRP A 253 12.75 -12.78 18.78
CA TRP A 253 12.26 -14.08 18.34
C TRP A 253 12.94 -14.50 17.04
N ILE A 254 13.06 -13.60 16.05
CA ILE A 254 13.76 -13.88 14.80
C ILE A 254 15.20 -14.32 15.09
N TYR A 255 15.94 -13.56 15.91
CA TYR A 255 17.34 -13.83 16.21
C TYR A 255 17.58 -15.19 16.87
N SER A 256 16.57 -15.73 17.56
CA SER A 256 16.62 -17.01 18.27
C SER A 256 16.18 -18.19 17.40
N ASN A 257 15.38 -17.97 16.35
CA ASN A 257 14.79 -19.03 15.53
C ASN A 257 15.41 -19.14 14.13
N TYR A 258 16.10 -18.09 13.66
CA TYR A 258 16.73 -18.06 12.35
C TYR A 258 18.25 -18.11 12.44
N THR A 259 18.85 -18.84 11.50
CA THR A 259 20.30 -18.84 11.27
C THR A 259 20.67 -17.74 10.27
N GLY A 260 21.90 -17.25 10.39
CA GLY A 260 22.49 -16.22 9.54
C GLY A 260 23.83 -15.80 10.18
N TYR A 261 24.73 -15.23 9.39
CA TYR A 261 26.00 -14.68 9.86
C TYR A 261 25.77 -13.60 10.91
N ASP A 262 24.79 -12.72 10.67
CA ASP A 262 24.41 -11.62 11.54
C ASP A 262 22.89 -11.41 11.60
N ASN A 263 22.46 -10.39 12.36
CA ASN A 263 21.06 -10.11 12.60
C ASN A 263 20.28 -9.67 11.34
N PRO A 264 20.82 -8.80 10.45
CA PRO A 264 20.15 -8.50 9.20
C PRO A 264 19.94 -9.73 8.32
N GLU A 265 20.90 -10.66 8.22
CA GLU A 265 20.71 -11.89 7.45
C GLU A 265 19.61 -12.78 8.05
N LYS A 266 19.54 -12.87 9.38
CA LYS A 266 18.46 -13.61 10.07
C LYS A 266 17.08 -13.00 9.78
N ILE A 267 16.97 -11.67 9.75
CA ILE A 267 15.72 -10.98 9.39
C ILE A 267 15.34 -11.29 7.95
N ARG A 268 16.29 -11.17 7.00
CA ARG A 268 16.04 -11.50 5.60
C ARG A 268 15.60 -12.95 5.42
N ASN A 269 16.27 -13.91 6.09
CA ASN A 269 15.89 -15.33 6.04
C ASN A 269 14.48 -15.58 6.59
N PHE A 270 14.06 -14.84 7.62
CA PHE A 270 12.67 -14.87 8.09
C PHE A 270 11.69 -14.32 7.05
N ILE A 271 12.01 -13.21 6.39
CA ILE A 271 11.14 -12.62 5.35
C ILE A 271 11.02 -13.57 4.14
N ILE A 272 12.07 -14.33 3.79
CA ILE A 272 12.01 -15.38 2.77
C ILE A 272 10.94 -16.43 3.12
N ASP A 273 10.91 -16.92 4.35
CA ASP A 273 9.89 -17.88 4.78
C ASP A 273 8.50 -17.23 4.83
N ALA A 274 8.39 -16.00 5.34
CA ALA A 274 7.12 -15.27 5.38
C ALA A 274 6.54 -15.04 3.97
N TYR A 275 7.38 -14.72 2.99
CA TYR A 275 6.97 -14.58 1.60
C TYR A 275 6.40 -15.88 1.02
N ASN A 276 7.09 -17.01 1.26
CA ASN A 276 6.72 -18.31 0.71
C ASN A 276 5.52 -18.96 1.43
N ASP A 277 5.41 -18.79 2.74
CA ASP A 277 4.42 -19.50 3.56
C ASP A 277 3.22 -18.63 3.94
N TRP A 278 3.42 -17.31 4.04
CA TRP A 278 2.39 -16.37 4.50
C TRP A 278 1.89 -15.43 3.41
N ASP A 279 2.38 -15.57 2.19
CA ASP A 279 2.13 -14.67 1.06
C ASP A 279 2.43 -13.20 1.40
N THR A 280 3.41 -12.95 2.28
CA THR A 280 3.78 -11.57 2.69
C THR A 280 4.16 -10.73 1.47
N GLU A 281 3.65 -9.49 1.42
CA GLU A 281 3.92 -8.52 0.35
C GLU A 281 4.53 -7.23 0.88
N TYR A 282 4.30 -6.87 2.14
CA TYR A 282 4.77 -5.64 2.75
C TYR A 282 5.41 -5.91 4.11
N CYS A 283 6.55 -5.27 4.37
CA CYS A 283 7.23 -5.33 5.65
C CYS A 283 7.61 -3.93 6.15
N LEU A 284 7.03 -3.52 7.27
CA LEU A 284 7.43 -2.34 8.01
C LEU A 284 8.53 -2.70 9.02
N LEU A 285 9.70 -2.10 8.87
CA LEU A 285 10.75 -2.09 9.89
C LEU A 285 10.38 -1.03 10.94
N GLY A 286 9.73 -1.48 12.01
CA GLY A 286 9.20 -0.64 13.07
C GLY A 286 10.27 -0.22 14.07
N GLY A 287 10.97 0.85 13.77
CA GLY A 287 11.98 1.46 14.63
C GLY A 287 13.23 1.91 13.87
N ASP A 288 13.99 2.77 14.50
CA ASP A 288 15.31 3.16 14.01
C ASP A 288 16.35 2.01 14.14
N ILE A 289 17.58 2.21 13.69
CA ILE A 289 18.63 1.19 13.52
C ILE A 289 18.99 0.44 14.81
N ALA A 290 18.75 1.06 15.97
CA ALA A 290 18.95 0.44 17.28
C ALA A 290 17.87 -0.62 17.59
N ALA A 291 16.67 -0.45 17.06
CA ALA A 291 15.55 -1.39 17.22
C ALA A 291 15.56 -2.46 16.13
N VAL A 292 15.75 -2.06 14.88
CA VAL A 292 15.78 -2.96 13.71
C VAL A 292 16.97 -2.56 12.83
N PRO A 293 18.00 -3.41 12.68
CA PRO A 293 19.19 -3.05 11.95
C PRO A 293 18.90 -2.83 10.46
N TYR A 294 19.83 -2.16 9.77
CA TYR A 294 19.87 -2.07 8.31
C TYR A 294 20.96 -3.01 7.76
N ARG A 295 21.05 -3.11 6.43
CA ARG A 295 22.21 -3.70 5.76
C ARG A 295 23.03 -2.60 5.07
N GLY A 296 24.32 -2.55 5.38
CA GLY A 296 25.29 -1.69 4.70
C GLY A 296 25.81 -2.35 3.43
N PHE A 297 25.84 -1.60 2.32
CA PHE A 297 26.38 -2.03 1.04
C PHE A 297 27.68 -1.32 0.68
N TYR A 298 28.54 -2.07 -0.01
CA TYR A 298 29.62 -1.50 -0.80
C TYR A 298 29.08 -0.77 -2.02
N ILE A 299 29.66 0.40 -2.25
CA ILE A 299 29.41 1.17 -3.44
C ILE A 299 30.67 1.89 -3.89
N TYR A 300 30.85 2.00 -5.21
CA TYR A 300 31.84 2.84 -5.83
C TYR A 300 31.25 3.56 -7.05
N ALA A 301 31.42 4.88 -7.11
CA ALA A 301 31.08 5.67 -8.29
C ALA A 301 32.03 6.86 -8.41
N ASN A 302 32.66 7.01 -9.59
CA ASN A 302 33.50 8.17 -9.94
C ASN A 302 34.55 8.55 -8.87
N GLY A 303 35.23 7.57 -8.28
CA GLY A 303 36.27 7.78 -7.26
C GLY A 303 35.75 7.89 -5.82
N TYR A 304 34.44 7.99 -5.61
CA TYR A 304 33.80 7.92 -4.30
C TYR A 304 33.48 6.47 -3.97
N TYR A 305 33.59 6.11 -2.69
CA TYR A 305 33.22 4.79 -2.20
C TYR A 305 32.67 4.86 -0.77
N ASP A 306 31.83 3.89 -0.43
CA ASP A 306 31.36 3.60 0.91
C ASP A 306 31.27 2.06 1.03
N TYR A 307 31.59 1.51 2.20
CA TYR A 307 31.49 0.07 2.47
C TYR A 307 30.24 -0.28 3.28
N ASP A 308 29.45 0.73 3.66
CA ASP A 308 28.39 0.59 4.64
C ASP A 308 27.17 1.45 4.27
N MET A 309 26.92 1.71 2.99
CA MET A 309 25.78 2.54 2.59
C MET A 309 24.46 1.85 2.95
N ALA A 310 23.59 2.49 3.74
CA ALA A 310 22.38 1.85 4.22
C ALA A 310 21.39 1.58 3.08
N ALA A 311 20.98 0.32 2.95
CA ALA A 311 20.11 -0.16 1.89
C ALA A 311 19.12 -1.21 2.43
N ASP A 312 17.94 -0.76 2.86
CA ASP A 312 16.88 -1.63 3.39
C ASP A 312 16.27 -2.53 2.30
N MET A 313 16.52 -2.26 1.01
CA MET A 313 16.14 -3.16 -0.09
C MET A 313 16.67 -4.58 0.08
N TYR A 314 17.76 -4.77 0.83
CA TYR A 314 18.30 -6.08 1.21
C TYR A 314 17.23 -7.00 1.82
N PHE A 315 16.30 -6.44 2.59
CA PHE A 315 15.23 -7.21 3.24
C PHE A 315 14.09 -7.58 2.30
N GLY A 316 13.91 -6.84 1.20
CA GLY A 316 12.83 -7.03 0.23
C GLY A 316 13.23 -7.83 -1.00
N CYS A 317 14.50 -7.76 -1.39
CA CYS A 317 15.11 -8.58 -2.43
C CYS A 317 15.42 -9.95 -1.82
N LEU A 318 14.64 -10.97 -2.17
CA LEU A 318 14.65 -12.28 -1.51
C LEU A 318 15.45 -13.34 -2.27
N ASP A 319 15.92 -13.01 -3.47
CA ASP A 319 16.88 -13.82 -4.21
C ASP A 319 18.21 -13.10 -4.41
N GLY A 320 19.04 -13.58 -5.34
CA GLY A 320 20.44 -13.17 -5.44
C GLY A 320 21.30 -13.53 -4.23
N ASN A 321 22.60 -13.29 -4.37
CA ASN A 321 23.54 -13.33 -3.28
C ASN A 321 24.09 -11.91 -3.09
N PHE A 322 24.11 -11.44 -1.85
CA PHE A 322 24.62 -10.10 -1.53
C PHE A 322 26.03 -10.19 -0.91
N ASP A 323 26.61 -11.38 -0.79
CA ASP A 323 27.95 -11.66 -0.25
C ASP A 323 28.41 -13.01 -0.84
N ALA A 324 28.66 -13.05 -2.16
CA ALA A 324 28.85 -14.30 -2.89
C ALA A 324 30.23 -14.90 -2.71
N ASP A 325 31.23 -14.08 -2.45
CA ASP A 325 32.58 -14.52 -2.16
C ASP A 325 32.84 -14.75 -0.66
N GLY A 326 31.89 -14.34 0.20
CA GLY A 326 31.90 -14.61 1.63
C GLY A 326 32.89 -13.74 2.40
N ASP A 327 33.22 -12.55 1.89
CA ASP A 327 34.11 -11.59 2.53
C ASP A 327 33.38 -10.63 3.50
N HIS A 328 32.04 -10.67 3.51
CA HIS A 328 31.14 -9.84 4.31
C HIS A 328 31.13 -8.35 3.95
N VAL A 329 31.54 -8.03 2.73
CA VAL A 329 31.33 -6.75 2.08
C VAL A 329 30.13 -6.91 1.16
N TYR A 330 28.98 -6.40 1.60
CA TYR A 330 27.74 -6.75 0.92
C TYR A 330 27.47 -5.87 -0.30
N GLY A 331 26.86 -6.44 -1.34
CA GLY A 331 26.33 -5.66 -2.44
C GLY A 331 27.38 -5.21 -3.45
N GLU A 332 28.46 -5.97 -3.62
CA GLU A 332 29.46 -5.75 -4.64
C GLU A 332 28.95 -6.15 -6.05
N PRO A 333 29.53 -5.61 -7.13
CA PRO A 333 29.14 -6.01 -8.49
C PRO A 333 29.29 -7.51 -8.78
N ASN A 334 30.19 -8.19 -8.07
CA ASN A 334 30.45 -9.62 -8.27
C ASN A 334 29.57 -10.53 -7.42
N ASP A 335 28.74 -9.98 -6.51
CA ASP A 335 27.91 -10.79 -5.62
C ASP A 335 26.70 -11.42 -6.34
N GLY A 336 26.32 -10.91 -7.50
CA GLY A 336 25.07 -11.32 -8.13
C GLY A 336 23.87 -10.89 -7.28
N VAL A 337 23.90 -9.61 -6.88
CA VAL A 337 22.85 -8.94 -6.11
C VAL A 337 21.52 -9.01 -6.84
N ASP A 338 20.45 -9.16 -6.07
CA ASP A 338 19.08 -8.99 -6.55
C ASP A 338 18.71 -7.50 -6.51
N TRP A 339 17.92 -7.08 -7.49
CA TRP A 339 17.50 -5.71 -7.70
C TRP A 339 16.00 -5.50 -7.50
N LEU A 340 15.18 -6.54 -7.51
CA LEU A 340 13.73 -6.44 -7.57
C LEU A 340 13.11 -6.97 -6.29
N GLU A 341 12.50 -6.09 -5.50
CA GLU A 341 11.95 -6.49 -4.20
C GLU A 341 10.68 -7.35 -4.34
N GLU A 342 10.71 -8.61 -3.91
CA GLU A 342 9.53 -9.46 -3.75
C GLU A 342 8.56 -8.90 -2.70
N VAL A 343 9.12 -8.40 -1.59
CA VAL A 343 8.41 -7.83 -0.44
C VAL A 343 8.80 -6.37 -0.32
N PHE A 344 7.81 -5.48 -0.35
CA PHE A 344 8.06 -4.04 -0.31
C PHE A 344 8.43 -3.60 1.11
N ILE A 345 9.58 -2.93 1.23
CA ILE A 345 10.13 -2.51 2.52
C ILE A 345 9.87 -1.02 2.77
N GLY A 346 9.51 -0.69 4.01
CA GLY A 346 9.58 0.67 4.54
C GLY A 346 10.01 0.65 5.99
N ARG A 347 10.49 1.79 6.49
CA ARG A 347 10.98 1.96 7.86
C ARG A 347 10.21 3.05 8.59
N ALA A 348 9.78 2.77 9.81
CA ALA A 348 9.35 3.80 10.76
C ALA A 348 10.55 4.18 11.63
N PRO A 349 11.27 5.29 11.36
CA PRO A 349 12.49 5.64 12.09
C PRO A 349 12.16 6.28 13.44
N VAL A 350 11.72 5.46 14.38
CA VAL A 350 11.29 5.88 15.72
C VAL A 350 12.16 5.21 16.78
N GLU A 351 12.56 5.96 17.81
CA GLU A 351 13.41 5.45 18.90
C GLU A 351 12.58 5.18 20.17
N THR A 352 11.49 5.93 20.34
CA THR A 352 10.65 5.91 21.54
C THR A 352 9.22 5.46 21.25
N VAL A 353 8.52 5.01 22.30
CA VAL A 353 7.09 4.64 22.20
C VAL A 353 6.25 5.84 21.73
N SER A 354 6.54 7.05 22.21
CA SER A 354 5.78 8.25 21.82
C SER A 354 6.01 8.66 20.37
N GLU A 355 7.22 8.55 19.85
CA GLU A 355 7.47 8.75 18.40
C GLU A 355 6.75 7.67 17.57
N ALA A 356 6.73 6.42 18.04
CA ALA A 356 5.99 5.36 17.38
C ALA A 356 4.47 5.64 17.35
N GLU A 357 3.88 6.09 18.46
CA GLU A 357 2.47 6.50 18.53
C GLU A 357 2.18 7.64 17.54
N LEU A 358 3.01 8.68 17.49
CA LEU A 358 2.86 9.79 16.52
C LEU A 358 2.97 9.33 15.07
N PHE A 359 3.92 8.46 14.76
CA PHE A 359 4.04 7.86 13.43
C PHE A 359 2.77 7.08 13.06
N VAL A 360 2.26 6.24 13.96
CA VAL A 360 1.05 5.44 13.76
C VAL A 360 -0.17 6.34 13.52
N ASP A 361 -0.37 7.36 14.37
CA ASP A 361 -1.44 8.34 14.23
C ASP A 361 -1.38 9.05 12.88
N LYS A 362 -0.18 9.49 12.47
CA LYS A 362 0.05 10.14 11.19
C LYS A 362 -0.33 9.22 10.03
N VAL A 363 0.10 7.95 10.07
CA VAL A 363 -0.25 6.96 9.04
C VAL A 363 -1.76 6.81 8.95
N ILE A 364 -2.44 6.48 10.05
CA ILE A 364 -3.90 6.26 10.06
C ILE A 364 -4.65 7.48 9.52
N ASN A 365 -4.29 8.69 9.98
CA ASN A 365 -4.93 9.93 9.54
C ASN A 365 -4.66 10.21 8.06
N TYR A 366 -3.43 10.04 7.58
CA TYR A 366 -3.09 10.18 6.17
C TYR A 366 -3.92 9.24 5.31
N GLU A 367 -4.01 7.96 5.69
CA GLU A 367 -4.70 6.95 4.90
C GLU A 367 -6.19 7.25 4.74
N LEU A 368 -6.84 7.72 5.80
CA LEU A 368 -8.26 8.09 5.83
C LEU A 368 -8.54 9.47 5.18
N ALA A 369 -7.52 10.33 5.08
CA ALA A 369 -7.65 11.65 4.49
C ALA A 369 -7.90 11.59 2.97
N VAL A 370 -8.74 12.52 2.51
CA VAL A 370 -8.88 12.83 1.08
C VAL A 370 -7.53 13.36 0.58
N LYS A 371 -6.97 12.70 -0.42
CA LYS A 371 -5.69 13.10 -1.01
C LYS A 371 -5.86 14.43 -1.77
N PRO A 372 -5.10 15.49 -1.43
CA PRO A 372 -5.16 16.75 -2.15
C PRO A 372 -4.64 16.57 -3.58
N LYS A 373 -5.10 17.41 -4.50
CA LYS A 373 -4.62 17.43 -5.89
C LYS A 373 -3.65 18.58 -6.10
N VAL A 374 -2.62 18.64 -5.26
CA VAL A 374 -1.61 19.70 -5.30
C VAL A 374 -0.22 19.06 -5.29
N CYS A 375 0.65 19.45 -6.22
CA CYS A 375 2.05 19.03 -6.26
C CYS A 375 2.92 20.27 -6.04
N GLN A 376 3.82 20.22 -5.05
CA GLN A 376 4.78 21.27 -4.79
C GLN A 376 6.14 20.88 -5.36
N PHE A 377 6.68 21.74 -6.24
CA PHE A 377 8.00 21.61 -6.82
C PHE A 377 8.94 22.69 -6.30
N HIS A 378 10.20 22.32 -6.08
CA HIS A 378 11.25 23.24 -5.68
C HIS A 378 12.57 22.91 -6.38
N ALA A 379 13.32 23.97 -6.68
CA ALA A 379 14.69 23.86 -7.18
C ALA A 379 15.54 25.02 -6.63
N ALA A 380 16.58 24.68 -5.89
CA ALA A 380 17.69 25.57 -5.55
C ALA A 380 18.77 25.54 -6.64
N ILE A 381 19.64 26.54 -6.66
CA ILE A 381 20.82 26.56 -7.53
C ILE A 381 21.86 25.57 -7.00
N ILE A 382 22.22 24.58 -7.83
CA ILE A 382 23.13 23.48 -7.44
C ILE A 382 24.55 23.61 -8.02
N ALA A 383 24.75 24.58 -8.90
CA ALA A 383 26.02 24.83 -9.57
C ALA A 383 26.15 26.33 -9.92
N PRO A 384 27.38 26.87 -10.03
CA PRO A 384 27.59 28.27 -10.39
C PRO A 384 26.89 28.66 -11.69
N GLY A 385 26.08 29.73 -11.62
CA GLY A 385 25.29 30.21 -12.75
C GLY A 385 24.10 29.31 -13.12
N ASN A 386 23.73 28.35 -12.26
CA ASN A 386 22.68 27.36 -12.48
C ASN A 386 22.88 26.59 -13.80
N ASN A 387 24.10 26.06 -13.96
CA ASN A 387 24.51 25.31 -15.15
C ASN A 387 25.16 23.97 -14.75
N PRO A 388 24.48 22.83 -14.92
CA PRO A 388 23.18 22.68 -15.57
C PRO A 388 22.00 23.27 -14.76
N ASP A 389 20.89 23.57 -15.44
CA ASP A 389 19.70 24.18 -14.82
C ASP A 389 18.96 23.16 -13.94
N SER A 390 18.96 23.37 -12.63
CA SER A 390 18.32 22.45 -11.67
C SER A 390 16.81 22.33 -11.84
N ARG A 391 16.14 23.30 -12.47
CA ARG A 391 14.69 23.26 -12.73
C ARG A 391 14.29 22.16 -13.71
N THR A 392 15.24 21.59 -14.45
CA THR A 392 15.01 20.40 -15.28
C THR A 392 14.47 19.22 -14.48
N ILE A 393 14.88 19.06 -13.21
CA ILE A 393 14.37 18.00 -12.32
C ILE A 393 12.85 18.13 -12.11
N PRO A 394 12.32 19.22 -11.54
CA PRO A 394 10.88 19.37 -11.36
C PRO A 394 10.11 19.41 -12.68
N TRP A 395 10.65 19.99 -13.76
CA TRP A 395 9.97 19.98 -15.06
C TRP A 395 9.81 18.57 -15.65
N ASN A 396 10.81 17.71 -15.46
CA ASN A 396 10.70 16.30 -15.83
C ASN A 396 9.70 15.53 -14.94
N CYS A 397 9.44 16.00 -13.72
CA CYS A 397 8.41 15.41 -12.87
C CYS A 397 7.00 15.89 -13.27
N GLU A 398 6.87 17.20 -13.57
CA GLU A 398 5.62 17.85 -13.96
C GLU A 398 4.94 17.16 -15.16
N GLN A 399 5.69 16.65 -16.14
CA GLN A 399 5.11 15.97 -17.31
C GLN A 399 4.24 14.75 -16.96
N TRP A 400 4.43 14.14 -15.78
CA TRP A 400 3.66 12.99 -15.32
C TRP A 400 2.44 13.41 -14.48
N VAL A 401 2.39 14.67 -14.02
CA VAL A 401 1.31 15.17 -13.17
C VAL A 401 0.02 15.35 -14.01
N PRO A 402 -1.13 14.78 -13.59
CA PRO A 402 -2.37 14.89 -14.35
C PRO A 402 -2.89 16.33 -14.46
N GLU A 403 -3.59 16.65 -15.55
CA GLU A 403 -4.06 18.02 -15.84
C GLU A 403 -5.02 18.60 -14.77
N ASP A 404 -5.66 17.76 -13.96
CA ASP A 404 -6.57 18.17 -12.89
C ASP A 404 -5.88 18.42 -11.53
N TYR A 405 -4.55 18.30 -11.47
CA TYR A 405 -3.74 18.69 -10.32
C TYR A 405 -3.29 20.15 -10.43
N THR A 406 -3.20 20.81 -9.28
CA THR A 406 -2.58 22.13 -9.15
C THR A 406 -1.09 21.95 -8.94
N ILE A 407 -0.29 22.58 -9.78
CA ILE A 407 1.17 22.63 -9.62
C ILE A 407 1.56 23.96 -8.98
N LYS A 408 2.37 23.88 -7.93
CA LYS A 408 2.98 25.03 -7.26
C LYS A 408 4.49 24.93 -7.37
N GLU A 409 5.13 26.05 -7.70
CA GLU A 409 6.57 26.12 -7.95
C GLU A 409 7.21 27.13 -6.99
N LEU A 410 8.30 26.72 -6.34
CA LEU A 410 9.13 27.58 -5.50
C LEU A 410 10.57 27.47 -5.99
N PHE A 411 10.91 28.19 -7.06
CA PHE A 411 12.23 28.13 -7.68
C PHE A 411 13.09 29.32 -7.27
N GLU A 412 14.32 29.06 -6.84
CA GLU A 412 15.27 30.12 -6.45
C GLU A 412 15.53 31.10 -7.59
N GLN A 413 15.45 30.64 -8.84
CA GLN A 413 15.65 31.47 -10.03
C GLN A 413 14.56 32.55 -10.20
N ASN A 414 13.41 32.41 -9.52
CA ASN A 414 12.32 33.39 -9.53
C ASN A 414 12.46 34.45 -8.42
N GLY A 415 13.35 34.23 -7.44
CA GLY A 415 13.60 35.15 -6.33
C GLY A 415 14.18 34.45 -5.10
N PRO A 416 14.72 35.20 -4.12
CA PRO A 416 15.20 34.62 -2.88
C PRO A 416 14.07 33.88 -2.15
N ILE A 417 14.33 32.64 -1.72
CA ILE A 417 13.39 31.83 -0.95
C ILE A 417 13.74 31.96 0.54
N THR A 418 12.78 32.38 1.35
CA THR A 418 12.90 32.47 2.81
C THR A 418 12.37 31.21 3.49
N LYS A 419 12.66 31.04 4.79
CA LYS A 419 12.05 29.96 5.60
C LYS A 419 10.53 30.11 5.74
N ASP A 420 10.03 31.33 5.66
CA ASP A 420 8.59 31.59 5.72
C ASP A 420 7.91 31.12 4.42
N ASP A 421 8.49 31.43 3.25
CA ASP A 421 8.02 30.92 1.96
C ASP A 421 8.03 29.38 1.93
N TRP A 422 9.08 28.77 2.50
CA TRP A 422 9.18 27.32 2.62
C TRP A 422 8.08 26.72 3.48
N ARG A 423 7.90 27.26 4.69
CA ARG A 423 6.84 26.82 5.61
C ARG A 423 5.46 27.00 4.97
N ASP A 424 5.24 28.12 4.28
CA ASP A 424 3.96 28.38 3.61
C ASP A 424 3.66 27.38 2.49
N ALA A 425 4.69 26.92 1.77
CA ALA A 425 4.56 25.88 0.75
C ALA A 425 4.18 24.51 1.36
N TRP A 426 4.68 24.18 2.55
CA TRP A 426 4.30 22.96 3.28
C TRP A 426 2.89 23.06 3.87
N ASP A 427 2.58 24.18 4.49
CA ASP A 427 1.31 24.41 5.20
C ASP A 427 0.14 24.68 4.23
N GLY A 428 0.45 24.95 2.96
CA GLY A 428 -0.53 25.27 1.93
C GLY A 428 -1.12 26.68 2.03
N SER A 429 -0.48 27.58 2.78
CA SER A 429 -0.94 28.96 3.08
C SER A 429 -0.64 30.00 1.99
N TYR A 430 -0.16 29.56 0.83
CA TYR A 430 0.30 30.46 -0.24
C TYR A 430 -0.86 31.17 -0.98
N ASP A 431 -0.59 32.36 -1.54
CA ASP A 431 -1.45 33.13 -2.47
C ASP A 431 -2.83 33.61 -1.99
N GLY A 432 -3.19 33.45 -0.71
CA GLY A 432 -4.52 33.86 -0.22
C GLY A 432 -5.68 32.95 -0.66
N GLU A 433 -5.37 31.77 -1.19
CA GLU A 433 -6.29 30.65 -1.38
C GLU A 433 -6.46 29.86 -0.05
N PRO A 434 -7.49 29.01 0.09
CA PRO A 434 -7.64 28.17 1.28
C PRO A 434 -6.42 27.27 1.52
N HIS A 435 -6.02 27.11 2.78
CA HIS A 435 -4.91 26.26 3.22
C HIS A 435 -5.07 24.81 2.74
N VAL A 436 -4.42 24.43 1.63
CA VAL A 436 -4.41 23.05 1.12
C VAL A 436 -2.96 22.59 0.96
N PRO A 437 -2.43 21.82 1.93
CA PRO A 437 -1.10 21.23 1.82
C PRO A 437 -0.99 20.31 0.58
N PRO A 438 0.23 20.11 0.04
CA PRO A 438 0.43 19.30 -1.15
C PRO A 438 0.32 17.79 -0.89
N LEU A 439 0.02 17.04 -1.94
CA LEU A 439 0.12 15.57 -1.94
C LEU A 439 1.58 15.13 -2.01
N THR A 440 2.35 15.79 -2.88
CA THR A 440 3.78 15.53 -3.08
C THR A 440 4.56 16.79 -2.84
N PHE A 441 5.67 16.68 -2.11
CA PHE A 441 6.60 17.78 -1.91
C PHE A 441 7.97 17.37 -2.46
N GLN A 442 8.36 17.96 -3.59
CA GLN A 442 9.63 17.69 -4.25
C GLN A 442 10.66 18.78 -3.93
N HIS A 443 11.88 18.39 -3.57
CA HIS A 443 13.00 19.31 -3.34
C HIS A 443 14.24 18.89 -4.17
N ALA A 444 14.90 19.86 -4.81
CA ALA A 444 16.22 19.67 -5.41
C ALA A 444 17.19 20.75 -4.91
N GLY A 445 18.30 20.33 -4.31
CA GLY A 445 19.26 21.25 -3.72
C GLY A 445 20.48 20.57 -3.11
N HIS A 446 21.39 21.38 -2.57
CA HIS A 446 22.49 20.87 -1.76
C HIS A 446 21.97 20.28 -0.44
N GLY A 447 22.68 19.31 0.13
CA GLY A 447 22.23 18.60 1.33
C GLY A 447 23.36 18.23 2.27
N SER A 448 22.97 18.02 3.52
CA SER A 448 23.73 17.42 4.61
C SER A 448 22.77 16.56 5.42
N THR A 449 23.29 15.82 6.41
CA THR A 449 22.47 14.90 7.18
C THR A 449 21.28 15.55 7.89
N THR A 450 21.42 16.78 8.37
CA THR A 450 20.38 17.46 9.18
C THR A 450 19.80 18.71 8.52
N CYS A 451 20.22 19.03 7.29
CA CYS A 451 19.78 20.23 6.57
C CYS A 451 19.88 20.05 5.06
N TYR A 452 19.00 20.70 4.31
CA TYR A 452 19.17 20.95 2.88
C TYR A 452 19.03 22.43 2.51
N GLY A 453 19.58 22.81 1.36
CA GLY A 453 19.57 24.18 0.86
C GLY A 453 18.30 24.45 0.05
N ILE A 454 17.39 25.26 0.62
CA ILE A 454 16.18 25.72 -0.07
C ILE A 454 16.46 26.93 -0.97
N SER A 455 17.62 27.56 -0.79
CA SER A 455 18.26 28.46 -1.76
C SER A 455 19.76 28.48 -1.50
N SER A 456 20.54 29.10 -2.39
CA SER A 456 21.99 29.29 -2.23
C SER A 456 22.42 29.97 -0.91
N SER A 457 21.49 30.66 -0.23
CA SER A 457 21.77 31.37 1.03
C SER A 457 20.93 30.92 2.23
N VAL A 458 19.97 30.00 2.05
CA VAL A 458 19.05 29.59 3.10
C VAL A 458 18.99 28.07 3.18
N ASN A 459 19.28 27.56 4.38
CA ASN A 459 19.14 26.14 4.71
C ASN A 459 17.89 25.95 5.56
N TRP A 460 17.22 24.82 5.32
CA TRP A 460 16.17 24.29 6.17
C TRP A 460 16.68 23.03 6.87
N CYS A 461 16.53 22.98 8.18
CA CYS A 461 17.17 22.00 9.04
C CYS A 461 16.16 21.29 9.96
N ASN A 462 16.58 20.23 10.67
CA ASN A 462 15.72 19.50 11.62
C ASN A 462 14.95 20.44 12.58
N ALA A 463 15.63 21.44 13.14
CA ALA A 463 15.04 22.40 14.07
C ALA A 463 13.94 23.30 13.46
N ASP A 464 13.86 23.37 12.13
CA ASP A 464 12.83 24.12 11.42
C ASP A 464 11.59 23.26 11.13
N VAL A 465 11.73 21.94 11.02
CA VAL A 465 10.63 21.01 10.69
C VAL A 465 9.49 21.13 11.70
N SER A 466 9.80 21.23 13.00
CA SER A 466 8.79 21.38 14.06
C SER A 466 8.03 22.72 14.01
N THR A 467 8.38 23.62 13.09
CA THR A 467 7.64 24.88 12.87
C THR A 467 6.52 24.74 11.85
N LEU A 468 6.45 23.61 11.13
CA LEU A 468 5.38 23.33 10.18
C LEU A 468 4.04 23.14 10.88
N THR A 469 2.97 23.53 10.21
CA THR A 469 1.59 23.42 10.71
C THR A 469 0.66 22.73 9.71
N ASN A 470 1.24 22.02 8.74
CA ASN A 470 0.53 21.34 7.67
C ASN A 470 -0.49 20.33 8.20
N THR A 471 -1.73 20.43 7.72
CA THR A 471 -2.88 19.60 8.14
C THR A 471 -3.02 18.30 7.32
N PHE A 472 -2.15 18.11 6.34
CA PHE A 472 -2.01 16.90 5.54
C PHE A 472 -0.52 16.67 5.31
N TRP A 473 -0.08 15.42 5.29
CA TRP A 473 1.33 15.02 5.26
C TRP A 473 1.75 14.60 3.84
N PRO A 474 2.51 15.42 3.10
CA PRO A 474 2.93 15.10 1.73
C PRO A 474 3.89 13.91 1.67
N ILE A 475 3.92 13.24 0.51
CA ILE A 475 5.01 12.34 0.14
C ILE A 475 6.20 13.22 -0.24
N HIS A 476 7.27 13.16 0.55
CA HIS A 476 8.44 14.00 0.36
C HIS A 476 9.54 13.27 -0.42
N MET A 477 9.88 13.78 -1.58
CA MET A 477 10.91 13.22 -2.46
C MET A 477 11.97 14.29 -2.68
N SER A 478 13.23 13.93 -2.55
CA SER A 478 14.28 14.92 -2.74
C SER A 478 15.56 14.35 -3.31
N VAL A 479 16.22 15.20 -4.11
CA VAL A 479 17.63 15.06 -4.45
C VAL A 479 18.43 16.07 -3.63
N ALA A 480 19.06 15.59 -2.56
CA ALA A 480 19.96 16.36 -1.71
C ALA A 480 20.84 15.41 -0.87
N CYS A 481 22.16 15.61 -0.91
CA CYS A 481 23.13 14.71 -0.27
C CYS A 481 22.82 14.45 1.21
N HIS A 482 22.94 13.20 1.66
CA HIS A 482 22.87 12.73 3.04
C HIS A 482 21.58 13.01 3.83
N SER A 483 20.61 13.73 3.26
CA SER A 483 19.38 14.14 3.93
C SER A 483 18.51 12.97 4.40
N GLY A 484 18.68 11.78 3.80
CA GLY A 484 18.05 10.52 4.17
C GLY A 484 18.95 9.56 4.94
N ASN A 485 20.11 10.00 5.44
CA ASN A 485 21.08 9.13 6.11
C ASN A 485 20.65 8.76 7.54
N PHE A 486 19.67 7.86 7.65
CA PHE A 486 19.12 7.33 8.91
C PHE A 486 20.12 6.49 9.73
N LYS A 487 21.38 6.39 9.31
CA LYS A 487 22.45 5.87 10.18
C LYS A 487 22.93 6.90 11.22
N TYR A 488 22.60 8.16 11.00
CA TYR A 488 23.01 9.27 11.84
C TYR A 488 22.02 9.46 12.99
N ASN A 489 22.42 10.21 14.02
CA ASN A 489 21.54 10.60 15.12
C ASN A 489 20.52 11.64 14.62
N ASP A 490 19.36 11.17 14.15
CA ASP A 490 18.27 11.87 13.47
C ASP A 490 18.70 12.67 12.23
N CYS A 491 18.57 12.08 11.05
CA CYS A 491 18.66 12.80 9.79
C CYS A 491 17.38 13.60 9.49
N LEU A 492 17.45 14.45 8.45
CA LEU A 492 16.34 15.33 8.08
C LEU A 492 15.08 14.53 7.69
N ALA A 493 15.25 13.45 6.91
CA ALA A 493 14.15 12.55 6.54
C ALA A 493 13.44 11.94 7.76
N GLU A 494 14.18 11.51 8.78
CA GLU A 494 13.59 10.97 10.01
C GLU A 494 12.77 12.03 10.74
N THR A 495 13.31 13.25 10.85
CA THR A 495 12.62 14.37 11.49
C THR A 495 11.28 14.69 10.83
N TYR A 496 11.20 14.60 9.50
CA TYR A 496 9.95 14.80 8.76
C TYR A 496 8.89 13.71 9.04
N VAL A 497 9.32 12.49 9.33
CA VAL A 497 8.44 11.32 9.42
C VAL A 497 8.00 11.06 10.86
N LYS A 498 8.85 11.27 11.86
CA LYS A 498 8.59 10.87 13.26
C LYS A 498 7.76 11.84 14.10
N ASP A 499 7.63 13.11 13.69
CA ASP A 499 6.87 14.14 14.42
C ASP A 499 5.38 14.20 13.99
N ASP A 500 4.53 15.02 14.60
CA ASP A 500 3.12 15.17 14.22
C ASP A 500 2.89 16.01 12.94
N CYS A 501 3.91 16.74 12.50
CA CYS A 501 3.93 17.56 11.28
C CYS A 501 4.82 16.92 10.19
N GLY A 502 5.04 17.64 9.09
CA GLY A 502 5.98 17.20 8.05
C GLY A 502 5.37 16.19 7.08
N ALA A 503 6.06 15.08 6.83
CA ALA A 503 5.77 14.15 5.75
C ALA A 503 5.22 12.81 6.24
N ILE A 504 4.41 12.15 5.41
CA ILE A 504 3.99 10.76 5.65
C ILE A 504 5.11 9.78 5.33
N ALA A 505 5.93 10.14 4.34
CA ALA A 505 7.05 9.35 3.90
C ALA A 505 8.13 10.23 3.26
N CYS A 506 9.38 9.80 3.40
CA CYS A 506 10.55 10.39 2.77
C CYS A 506 11.30 9.36 1.92
N MET A 507 11.64 9.75 0.69
CA MET A 507 12.53 9.01 -0.22
C MET A 507 13.68 9.95 -0.61
N LEU A 508 14.69 10.01 0.26
CA LEU A 508 15.82 10.95 0.24
C LEU A 508 17.15 10.21 0.10
N ASN A 509 18.22 10.91 -0.29
CA ASN A 509 19.55 10.29 -0.44
C ASN A 509 20.18 9.98 0.92
N VAL A 510 20.49 8.71 1.19
CA VAL A 510 21.36 8.30 2.31
C VAL A 510 22.80 8.81 2.12
N ASN A 511 23.25 9.00 0.88
CA ASN A 511 24.62 9.39 0.57
C ASN A 511 24.65 10.56 -0.42
N TYR A 512 25.71 10.70 -1.23
CA TYR A 512 25.80 11.75 -2.24
C TYR A 512 24.71 11.60 -3.31
N GLY A 513 23.87 12.63 -3.47
CA GLY A 513 23.06 12.77 -4.68
C GLY A 513 23.94 13.13 -5.87
N TRP A 514 23.56 12.68 -7.07
CA TRP A 514 24.33 12.81 -8.29
C TRP A 514 23.53 13.45 -9.43
N PHE A 515 24.22 14.22 -10.28
CA PHE A 515 23.71 14.78 -11.53
C PHE A 515 24.75 14.70 -12.66
N SER A 516 24.31 14.84 -13.92
CA SER A 516 25.22 14.95 -15.06
C SER A 516 25.72 16.38 -15.21
N THR A 517 26.98 16.54 -15.56
CA THR A 517 27.56 17.83 -15.98
C THR A 517 26.78 18.50 -17.13
N LEU A 518 26.00 17.74 -17.90
CA LEU A 518 25.19 18.24 -19.01
C LEU A 518 23.73 18.53 -18.61
N ASP A 519 23.21 17.84 -17.61
CA ASP A 519 21.78 17.82 -17.27
C ASP A 519 21.58 17.48 -15.79
N ALA A 520 20.97 18.41 -15.05
CA ALA A 520 20.75 18.29 -13.62
C ALA A 520 19.76 17.16 -13.28
N SER A 521 18.90 16.77 -14.22
CA SER A 521 17.91 15.71 -14.04
C SER A 521 18.49 14.30 -14.05
N LYS A 522 19.76 14.11 -14.44
CA LYS A 522 20.34 12.77 -14.54
C LYS A 522 20.72 12.15 -13.20
N TYR A 523 20.81 10.82 -13.19
CA TYR A 523 21.13 10.00 -12.02
C TYR A 523 20.10 10.16 -10.90
N SER A 524 20.34 10.92 -9.84
CA SER A 524 19.37 11.03 -8.73
C SER A 524 18.04 11.67 -9.19
N GLY A 525 18.09 12.62 -10.11
CA GLY A 525 16.87 13.24 -10.67
C GLY A 525 16.05 12.26 -11.51
N ASP A 526 16.68 11.28 -12.16
CA ASP A 526 16.01 10.27 -12.99
C ASP A 526 15.17 9.35 -12.10
N PHE A 527 15.67 8.97 -10.91
CA PHE A 527 14.89 8.20 -9.93
C PHE A 527 13.68 9.00 -9.44
N LEU A 528 13.87 10.29 -9.15
CA LEU A 528 12.78 11.17 -8.73
C LEU A 528 11.71 11.33 -9.83
N GLU A 529 12.12 11.53 -11.09
CA GLU A 529 11.22 11.53 -12.23
C GLU A 529 10.43 10.23 -12.33
N THR A 530 11.10 9.07 -12.18
CA THR A 530 10.41 7.77 -12.23
C THR A 530 9.51 7.50 -11.04
N MET A 531 9.68 8.17 -9.89
CA MET A 531 8.67 8.16 -8.83
C MET A 531 7.42 8.91 -9.26
N PHE A 532 7.53 10.07 -9.91
CA PHE A 532 6.35 10.78 -10.42
C PHE A 532 5.63 9.99 -11.52
N ARG A 533 6.38 9.33 -12.42
CA ARG A 533 5.81 8.39 -13.39
C ARG A 533 5.11 7.21 -12.70
N GLY A 534 5.80 6.55 -11.77
CA GLY A 534 5.26 5.42 -11.01
C GLY A 534 3.98 5.78 -10.26
N LEU A 535 3.93 6.99 -9.71
CA LEU A 535 2.79 7.52 -8.98
C LEU A 535 1.60 7.80 -9.90
N PHE A 536 1.79 8.59 -10.95
CA PHE A 536 0.68 9.15 -11.73
C PHE A 536 0.34 8.42 -13.04
N ASP A 537 1.33 7.84 -13.71
CA ASP A 537 1.16 7.15 -15.01
C ASP A 537 0.99 5.65 -14.81
N ASP A 538 1.93 5.01 -14.10
CA ASP A 538 1.84 3.57 -13.78
C ASP A 538 0.75 3.31 -12.72
N GLY A 539 0.35 4.34 -11.96
CA GLY A 539 -0.74 4.30 -11.01
C GLY A 539 -0.49 3.39 -9.79
N LYS A 540 0.76 3.32 -9.30
CA LYS A 540 1.10 2.47 -8.16
C LYS A 540 0.33 2.87 -6.90
N GLU A 541 -0.35 1.89 -6.31
CA GLU A 541 -1.35 2.15 -5.28
C GLU A 541 -0.72 2.44 -3.91
N HIS A 542 0.43 1.83 -3.61
CA HIS A 542 1.08 1.91 -2.30
C HIS A 542 2.53 2.43 -2.34
N LEU A 543 3.01 3.03 -1.25
CA LEU A 543 4.32 3.70 -1.20
C LEU A 543 5.52 2.77 -1.48
N GLY A 544 5.47 1.54 -1.01
CA GLY A 544 6.52 0.54 -1.26
C GLY A 544 6.57 0.11 -2.72
N GLU A 545 5.40 -0.12 -3.33
CA GLU A 545 5.29 -0.41 -4.77
C GLU A 545 5.80 0.74 -5.63
N LEU A 546 5.48 1.97 -5.24
CA LEU A 546 5.94 3.19 -5.90
C LEU A 546 7.47 3.23 -5.96
N LEU A 547 8.16 3.04 -4.83
CA LEU A 547 9.61 3.06 -4.80
C LEU A 547 10.21 1.92 -5.61
N ASN A 548 9.70 0.70 -5.45
CA ASN A 548 10.21 -0.46 -6.19
C ASN A 548 10.02 -0.28 -7.71
N GLN A 549 8.87 0.24 -8.15
CA GLN A 549 8.61 0.54 -9.56
C GLN A 549 9.60 1.58 -10.10
N ALA A 550 9.79 2.69 -9.38
CA ALA A 550 10.70 3.76 -9.78
C ALA A 550 12.13 3.22 -9.95
N LYS A 551 12.60 2.42 -8.98
CA LYS A 551 13.89 1.75 -9.03
C LYS A 551 13.98 0.77 -10.19
N SER A 552 12.93 -0.02 -10.43
CA SER A 552 12.94 -1.08 -11.44
C SER A 552 13.39 -0.56 -12.81
N TYR A 553 13.04 0.67 -13.21
CA TYR A 553 13.44 1.29 -14.48
C TYR A 553 14.96 1.34 -14.71
N TRP A 554 15.75 1.33 -13.63
CA TRP A 554 17.20 1.55 -13.64
C TRP A 554 18.04 0.30 -13.41
N VAL A 555 17.43 -0.88 -13.27
CA VAL A 555 18.14 -2.17 -13.05
C VAL A 555 19.27 -2.38 -14.06
N SER A 556 19.01 -2.13 -15.35
CA SER A 556 20.01 -2.32 -16.41
C SER A 556 21.25 -1.43 -16.26
N HIS A 557 21.11 -0.27 -15.60
CA HIS A 557 22.20 0.67 -15.38
C HIS A 557 22.96 0.40 -14.08
N ALA A 558 22.34 -0.26 -13.10
CA ALA A 558 22.89 -0.50 -11.76
C ALA A 558 23.80 -1.74 -11.66
N GLN A 559 23.84 -2.58 -12.71
CA GLN A 559 24.56 -3.86 -12.76
C GLN A 559 26.08 -3.75 -12.54
N SER A 560 26.67 -2.58 -12.79
CA SER A 560 28.12 -2.34 -12.65
C SER A 560 28.39 -1.27 -11.60
N ASN A 561 29.67 -0.96 -11.35
CA ASN A 561 30.07 0.21 -10.53
C ASN A 561 29.75 1.54 -11.24
N SER A 562 28.46 1.80 -11.44
CA SER A 562 27.92 2.98 -12.09
C SER A 562 27.34 3.96 -11.07
N THR A 563 27.19 5.22 -11.49
CA THR A 563 26.46 6.21 -10.69
C THR A 563 25.00 5.82 -10.47
N TYR A 564 24.39 5.07 -11.41
CA TYR A 564 23.03 4.55 -11.21
C TYR A 564 22.98 3.48 -10.10
N ARG A 565 24.01 2.65 -9.93
CA ARG A 565 24.09 1.72 -8.78
C ARG A 565 24.06 2.47 -7.46
N TRP A 566 24.80 3.56 -7.39
CA TRP A 566 24.83 4.43 -6.21
C TRP A 566 23.45 4.97 -5.88
N CYS A 567 22.79 5.57 -6.88
CA CYS A 567 21.45 6.12 -6.71
C CYS A 567 20.39 5.05 -6.39
N TYR A 568 20.55 3.83 -6.91
CA TYR A 568 19.63 2.72 -6.65
C TYR A 568 19.63 2.32 -5.17
N TYR A 569 20.82 2.19 -4.60
CA TYR A 569 21.01 1.71 -3.22
C TYR A 569 20.70 2.79 -2.18
N GLU A 570 21.00 4.07 -2.45
CA GLU A 570 20.90 5.11 -1.43
C GLU A 570 19.46 5.56 -1.12
N ILE A 571 18.49 5.27 -1.99
CA ILE A 571 17.10 5.70 -1.80
C ILE A 571 16.34 4.61 -1.04
N ASN A 572 15.89 4.94 0.17
CA ASN A 572 15.08 4.07 1.02
C ASN A 572 13.73 4.72 1.32
N LEU A 573 12.72 3.92 1.63
CA LEU A 573 11.43 4.41 2.09
C LEU A 573 11.43 4.55 3.62
N LEU A 574 11.53 5.79 4.11
CA LEU A 574 11.17 6.09 5.49
C LEU A 574 9.68 6.42 5.51
N GLY A 575 8.87 5.49 5.99
CA GLY A 575 7.41 5.51 5.89
C GLY A 575 6.84 4.10 5.87
N ASP A 576 5.52 4.00 5.91
CA ASP A 576 4.82 2.71 5.85
C ASP A 576 4.65 2.24 4.39
N PRO A 577 5.18 1.06 4.00
CA PRO A 577 5.20 0.62 2.59
C PRO A 577 3.81 0.29 2.04
N GLU A 578 2.85 -0.04 2.89
CA GLU A 578 1.49 -0.39 2.47
C GLU A 578 0.56 0.84 2.40
N SER A 579 1.02 2.04 2.77
CA SER A 579 0.16 3.22 2.73
C SER A 579 -0.23 3.64 1.30
N PRO A 580 -1.49 4.00 1.02
CA PRO A 580 -1.96 4.27 -0.33
C PRO A 580 -1.58 5.68 -0.77
N CYS A 581 -1.07 5.80 -1.99
CA CYS A 581 -0.52 7.06 -2.50
C CYS A 581 -1.62 8.05 -2.94
N LEU A 582 -2.51 7.62 -3.83
CA LEU A 582 -3.45 8.51 -4.52
C LEU A 582 -4.88 8.42 -4.03
N THR A 583 -5.23 7.33 -3.33
CA THR A 583 -6.59 7.07 -2.88
C THR A 583 -6.70 7.27 -1.39
N LYS A 584 -7.86 7.79 -0.96
CA LYS A 584 -8.23 7.64 0.44
C LYS A 584 -8.68 6.22 0.67
N ARG A 585 -8.30 5.66 1.81
CA ARG A 585 -8.96 4.46 2.31
C ARG A 585 -10.40 4.80 2.58
N ARG A 586 -11.30 4.00 2.03
CA ARG A 586 -12.70 4.08 2.40
C ARG A 586 -12.87 3.18 3.62
N PRO A 587 -13.39 3.70 4.74
CA PRO A 587 -13.87 2.83 5.78
C PRO A 587 -14.87 1.89 5.11
N VAL A 588 -14.57 0.60 5.12
CA VAL A 588 -15.63 -0.39 5.05
C VAL A 588 -16.54 -0.09 6.23
N THR A 589 -17.84 -0.20 6.06
CA THR A 589 -18.70 -0.19 7.25
C THR A 589 -18.23 -1.37 8.10
N PRO A 590 -17.77 -1.18 9.35
CA PRO A 590 -17.32 -2.29 10.19
C PRO A 590 -18.39 -3.39 10.19
N PRO A 591 -18.02 -4.68 10.12
CA PRO A 591 -19.01 -5.73 10.18
C PRO A 591 -19.73 -5.64 11.51
N THR A 592 -21.05 -5.45 11.48
CA THR A 592 -21.82 -5.45 12.72
C THR A 592 -22.37 -6.84 13.03
N VAL A 593 -22.40 -7.21 14.31
CA VAL A 593 -23.18 -8.34 14.83
C VAL A 593 -24.49 -7.76 15.33
N ILE A 594 -25.63 -8.33 14.93
CA ILE A 594 -26.93 -7.88 15.43
C ILE A 594 -27.76 -9.11 15.79
N ILE A 595 -28.21 -9.19 17.03
CA ILE A 595 -29.19 -10.18 17.47
C ILE A 595 -30.54 -9.82 16.82
N THR A 596 -31.01 -10.68 15.91
CA THR A 596 -32.29 -10.47 15.21
C THR A 596 -33.45 -11.20 15.88
N ASN A 597 -33.17 -12.23 16.68
CA ASN A 597 -34.14 -12.91 17.50
C ASN A 597 -33.44 -13.44 18.76
N PRO A 598 -34.05 -13.33 19.95
CA PRO A 598 -35.26 -12.57 20.26
C PRO A 598 -35.00 -11.03 20.33
N PRO A 599 -36.01 -10.17 20.08
CA PRO A 599 -35.86 -8.72 20.25
C PRO A 599 -35.63 -8.29 21.71
N ASP A 600 -34.98 -7.14 21.91
CA ASP A 600 -34.81 -6.55 23.25
C ASP A 600 -36.16 -6.28 23.94
N GLY A 601 -36.22 -6.64 25.22
CA GLY A 601 -37.41 -6.56 26.07
C GLY A 601 -38.46 -7.64 25.85
N SER A 602 -38.26 -8.59 24.93
CA SER A 602 -39.23 -9.65 24.67
C SER A 602 -39.39 -10.64 25.83
N ILE A 603 -40.57 -11.26 25.92
CA ILE A 603 -40.84 -12.38 26.80
C ILE A 603 -40.57 -13.66 26.02
N VAL A 604 -39.77 -14.57 26.57
CA VAL A 604 -39.39 -15.83 25.93
C VAL A 604 -39.66 -17.03 26.85
N SER A 605 -39.91 -18.20 26.26
CA SER A 605 -40.22 -19.43 27.01
C SER A 605 -39.92 -20.67 26.16
N GLY A 606 -39.65 -21.81 26.81
CA GLY A 606 -39.27 -23.05 26.12
C GLY A 606 -37.97 -22.92 25.33
N THR A 607 -37.93 -23.47 24.12
CA THR A 607 -36.77 -23.38 23.22
C THR A 607 -36.85 -22.13 22.35
N VAL A 608 -35.78 -21.33 22.34
CA VAL A 608 -35.66 -20.06 21.62
C VAL A 608 -34.45 -20.11 20.69
N GLU A 609 -34.69 -20.00 19.38
CA GLU A 609 -33.61 -19.87 18.41
C GLU A 609 -33.06 -18.43 18.43
N ILE A 610 -31.86 -18.25 18.96
CA ILE A 610 -31.14 -16.98 18.91
C ILE A 610 -30.51 -16.86 17.52
N THR A 611 -30.95 -15.87 16.75
CA THR A 611 -30.44 -15.63 15.39
C THR A 611 -29.63 -14.35 15.35
N VAL A 612 -28.52 -14.40 14.62
CA VAL A 612 -27.61 -13.26 14.45
C VAL A 612 -27.51 -12.90 12.97
N ARG A 613 -27.69 -11.61 12.68
CA ARG A 613 -27.44 -11.03 11.36
C ARG A 613 -26.13 -10.28 11.38
N ILE A 614 -25.35 -10.46 10.32
CA ILE A 614 -24.15 -9.66 10.07
C ILE A 614 -24.51 -8.44 9.19
N GLY A 615 -24.09 -7.24 9.61
CA GLY A 615 -24.20 -5.97 8.87
C GLY A 615 -23.55 -6.00 7.48
N PRO A 616 -23.75 -4.97 6.64
CA PRO A 616 -23.79 -5.12 5.19
C PRO A 616 -22.53 -5.78 4.59
N LEU A 617 -22.77 -6.85 3.83
CA LEU A 617 -21.89 -7.36 2.79
C LEU A 617 -21.80 -6.30 1.68
N ASP A 618 -20.89 -5.33 1.76
CA ASP A 618 -20.61 -4.56 0.55
C ASP A 618 -19.97 -5.51 -0.50
N SER A 619 -20.52 -5.48 -1.71
CA SER A 619 -20.15 -6.38 -2.79
C SER A 619 -18.93 -5.88 -3.58
N VAL A 620 -18.20 -4.89 -3.05
CA VAL A 620 -17.14 -4.16 -3.78
C VAL A 620 -15.76 -4.44 -3.18
N THR A 621 -15.70 -4.93 -1.94
CA THR A 621 -14.45 -5.29 -1.28
C THR A 621 -14.42 -6.80 -1.06
N PRO A 622 -13.66 -7.60 -1.84
CA PRO A 622 -13.67 -9.07 -1.72
C PRO A 622 -13.21 -9.58 -0.34
N TYR A 623 -12.59 -8.72 0.48
CA TYR A 623 -11.82 -9.11 1.65
C TYR A 623 -12.29 -8.57 3.02
N LYS A 624 -13.32 -7.71 3.12
CA LYS A 624 -13.58 -7.03 4.40
C LYS A 624 -15.04 -6.90 4.80
N GLY A 625 -15.32 -7.20 6.07
CA GLY A 625 -16.66 -7.26 6.63
C GLY A 625 -17.13 -8.69 6.93
N LYS A 626 -16.23 -9.68 6.97
CA LYS A 626 -16.58 -11.06 7.32
C LYS A 626 -16.50 -11.25 8.83
N ILE A 627 -17.60 -11.61 9.46
CA ILE A 627 -17.58 -12.38 10.70
C ILE A 627 -17.64 -13.85 10.30
N ASP A 628 -16.67 -14.64 10.76
CA ASP A 628 -16.55 -16.09 10.53
C ASP A 628 -16.90 -16.92 11.78
N THR A 629 -16.90 -16.29 12.96
CA THR A 629 -17.16 -16.91 14.24
C THR A 629 -18.03 -16.00 15.12
N VAL A 630 -19.06 -16.56 15.74
CA VAL A 630 -19.90 -15.86 16.74
C VAL A 630 -19.93 -16.67 18.04
N GLU A 631 -19.56 -16.03 19.14
CA GLU A 631 -19.72 -16.58 20.49
C GLU A 631 -21.02 -16.07 21.11
N PHE A 632 -21.78 -16.98 21.74
CA PHE A 632 -23.07 -16.71 22.38
C PHE A 632 -22.94 -16.85 23.89
N TYR A 633 -23.47 -15.87 24.62
CA TYR A 633 -23.43 -15.79 26.07
C TYR A 633 -24.83 -15.57 26.64
N ILE A 634 -25.16 -16.28 27.73
CA ILE A 634 -26.35 -16.03 28.56
C ILE A 634 -25.87 -15.62 29.95
N ASP A 635 -26.31 -14.46 30.44
CA ASP A 635 -25.90 -13.87 31.72
C ASP A 635 -24.37 -13.85 31.91
N ASN A 636 -23.65 -13.45 30.86
CA ASN A 636 -22.18 -13.41 30.77
C ASN A 636 -21.47 -14.78 30.83
N VAL A 637 -22.20 -15.89 30.71
CA VAL A 637 -21.62 -17.23 30.60
C VAL A 637 -21.62 -17.66 29.14
N LEU A 638 -20.45 -18.02 28.60
CA LEU A 638 -20.31 -18.56 27.24
C LEU A 638 -21.05 -19.90 27.15
N VAL A 639 -22.06 -19.98 26.28
CA VAL A 639 -22.87 -21.19 26.08
C VAL A 639 -22.58 -21.88 24.76
N TYR A 640 -22.14 -21.15 23.73
CA TYR A 640 -21.88 -21.72 22.42
C TYR A 640 -20.93 -20.86 21.57
N THR A 641 -20.19 -21.49 20.65
CA THR A 641 -19.38 -20.84 19.63
C THR A 641 -19.75 -21.42 18.28
N ASP A 642 -20.24 -20.58 17.38
CA ASP A 642 -20.67 -20.97 16.04
C ASP A 642 -19.68 -20.46 14.98
N THR A 643 -19.23 -21.36 14.11
CA THR A 643 -18.30 -21.07 13.01
C THR A 643 -18.94 -21.32 11.64
N VAL A 644 -20.24 -21.61 11.58
CA VAL A 644 -20.97 -21.97 10.35
C VAL A 644 -22.16 -21.03 10.15
N LYS A 645 -22.31 -20.48 8.94
CA LYS A 645 -23.43 -19.60 8.61
C LYS A 645 -24.68 -20.39 8.20
N PRO A 646 -25.90 -19.93 8.54
CA PRO A 646 -26.21 -18.77 9.38
C PRO A 646 -25.86 -19.02 10.85
N PHE A 647 -25.36 -17.99 11.55
CA PHE A 647 -24.97 -18.10 12.96
C PHE A 647 -26.23 -18.17 13.85
N VAL A 648 -26.41 -19.30 14.53
CA VAL A 648 -27.61 -19.59 15.33
C VAL A 648 -27.26 -20.35 16.60
N TYR A 649 -28.05 -20.13 17.66
CA TYR A 649 -27.98 -20.91 18.89
C TYR A 649 -29.37 -21.22 19.41
N GLU A 650 -29.67 -22.49 19.61
CA GLU A 650 -30.92 -22.97 20.23
C GLU A 650 -30.80 -22.90 21.75
N TRP A 651 -31.48 -21.93 22.37
CA TRP A 651 -31.46 -21.71 23.80
C TRP A 651 -32.68 -22.34 24.48
N ASP A 652 -32.47 -23.34 25.34
CA ASP A 652 -33.50 -23.87 26.23
C ASP A 652 -33.65 -22.99 27.47
N THR A 653 -34.72 -22.20 27.51
CA THR A 653 -34.99 -21.29 28.64
C THR A 653 -35.47 -22.02 29.89
N THR A 654 -35.85 -23.30 29.82
CA THR A 654 -36.34 -24.07 30.98
C THR A 654 -35.23 -24.42 31.98
N ASP A 655 -33.97 -24.31 31.56
CA ASP A 655 -32.79 -24.43 32.40
C ASP A 655 -32.48 -23.16 33.21
N TYR A 656 -33.24 -22.08 32.98
CA TYR A 656 -33.05 -20.76 33.57
C TYR A 656 -34.26 -20.38 34.44
N HIS A 657 -34.04 -19.50 35.43
CA HIS A 657 -35.10 -19.05 36.32
C HIS A 657 -36.01 -18.04 35.62
N ASP A 658 -37.28 -17.95 36.01
CA ASP A 658 -38.13 -16.89 35.48
C ASP A 658 -37.61 -15.51 35.91
N GLY A 659 -37.63 -14.55 34.99
CA GLY A 659 -37.15 -13.20 35.21
C GLY A 659 -36.22 -12.68 34.11
N ARG A 660 -35.46 -11.64 34.44
CA ARG A 660 -34.64 -10.91 33.48
C ARG A 660 -33.35 -11.67 33.17
N HIS A 661 -33.09 -11.92 31.89
CA HIS A 661 -31.85 -12.50 31.37
C HIS A 661 -31.21 -11.61 30.31
N THR A 662 -29.90 -11.73 30.13
CA THR A 662 -29.17 -11.07 29.04
C THR A 662 -28.62 -12.08 28.06
N ILE A 663 -28.88 -11.85 26.76
CA ILE A 663 -28.24 -12.54 25.65
C ILE A 663 -27.18 -11.59 25.10
N TYR A 664 -25.92 -12.03 25.10
CA TYR A 664 -24.79 -11.27 24.60
C TYR A 664 -24.06 -12.09 23.55
N VAL A 665 -23.67 -11.47 22.44
CA VAL A 665 -22.95 -12.13 21.35
C VAL A 665 -21.68 -11.36 21.00
N LYS A 666 -20.60 -12.07 20.67
CA LYS A 666 -19.36 -11.48 20.17
C LYS A 666 -19.02 -12.05 18.80
N GLY A 667 -18.74 -11.19 17.84
CA GLY A 667 -18.31 -11.56 16.49
C GLY A 667 -16.79 -11.44 16.32
N TYR A 668 -16.22 -12.43 15.66
CA TYR A 668 -14.79 -12.52 15.36
C TYR A 668 -14.55 -12.75 13.87
N TYR A 669 -13.36 -12.36 13.43
CA TYR A 669 -12.78 -12.74 12.15
C TYR A 669 -11.36 -13.19 12.36
N SER A 670 -11.02 -14.43 11.97
CA SER A 670 -9.67 -14.99 12.16
C SER A 670 -9.15 -14.78 13.59
N ASP A 671 -9.99 -15.09 14.58
CA ASP A 671 -9.73 -14.97 16.04
C ASP A 671 -9.57 -13.55 16.59
N ILE A 672 -9.76 -12.50 15.78
CA ILE A 672 -9.73 -11.11 16.26
C ILE A 672 -11.15 -10.61 16.46
N PHE A 673 -11.43 -10.05 17.64
CA PHE A 673 -12.70 -9.43 17.98
C PHE A 673 -13.06 -8.31 16.99
N ARG A 674 -14.35 -8.22 16.59
CA ARG A 674 -14.84 -7.25 15.61
C ARG A 674 -15.98 -6.40 16.11
N ASP A 675 -17.01 -7.02 16.69
CA ASP A 675 -18.20 -6.34 17.15
C ASP A 675 -18.96 -7.22 18.15
N ASP A 676 -19.87 -6.64 18.92
CA ASP A 676 -20.74 -7.34 19.85
C ASP A 676 -22.15 -6.75 19.88
N ASP A 677 -23.11 -7.52 20.38
CA ASP A 677 -24.48 -7.05 20.60
C ASP A 677 -25.08 -7.69 21.84
N ILE A 678 -26.00 -6.98 22.49
CA ILE A 678 -26.66 -7.41 23.71
C ILE A 678 -28.15 -7.10 23.68
N VAL A 679 -28.97 -8.08 24.03
CA VAL A 679 -30.40 -7.89 24.30
C VAL A 679 -30.75 -8.41 25.68
N THR A 680 -31.65 -7.72 26.35
CA THR A 680 -32.31 -8.19 27.57
C THR A 680 -33.63 -8.84 27.20
N VAL A 681 -33.92 -10.01 27.76
CA VAL A 681 -35.25 -10.64 27.64
C VAL A 681 -35.79 -10.99 29.03
N ASN A 682 -37.09 -11.27 29.11
CA ASN A 682 -37.72 -11.81 30.31
C ASN A 682 -38.13 -13.26 30.05
N VAL A 683 -37.44 -14.21 30.69
CA VAL A 683 -37.82 -15.61 30.66
C VAL A 683 -39.08 -15.79 31.51
N ASN A 684 -40.09 -16.44 30.94
CA ASN A 684 -41.31 -16.81 31.64
C ASN A 684 -41.72 -18.22 31.22
N ASN A 685 -41.22 -19.23 31.94
CA ASN A 685 -41.61 -20.62 31.79
C ASN A 685 -42.83 -20.98 32.64
N SER A 686 -43.49 -19.99 33.26
CA SER A 686 -44.66 -20.25 34.08
C SER A 686 -45.80 -20.82 33.24
N THR A 687 -46.34 -21.91 33.73
CA THR A 687 -47.56 -22.56 33.22
C THR A 687 -48.80 -22.08 33.97
N GLU A 688 -48.64 -21.13 34.91
CA GLU A 688 -49.74 -20.57 35.70
C GLU A 688 -50.51 -19.52 34.88
N PRO A 689 -51.83 -19.68 34.69
CA PRO A 689 -52.60 -18.75 33.88
C PRO A 689 -52.62 -17.34 34.48
N TYR A 690 -52.40 -16.31 33.65
CA TYR A 690 -52.62 -14.92 34.04
C TYR A 690 -53.28 -14.09 32.93
N VAL A 691 -53.93 -13.01 33.35
CA VAL A 691 -54.39 -11.90 32.50
C VAL A 691 -54.04 -10.61 33.24
N ARG A 692 -53.53 -9.60 32.53
CA ARG A 692 -53.19 -8.30 33.06
C ARG A 692 -53.63 -7.21 32.10
N ILE A 693 -54.31 -6.18 32.58
CA ILE A 693 -54.72 -5.02 31.77
C ILE A 693 -53.51 -4.10 31.60
N THR A 694 -53.09 -3.90 30.35
CA THR A 694 -51.94 -3.06 29.99
C THR A 694 -52.32 -1.64 29.59
N ASN A 695 -53.56 -1.46 29.09
CA ASN A 695 -54.12 -0.15 28.79
C ASN A 695 -55.65 -0.20 29.04
N PRO A 696 -56.28 0.84 29.60
CA PRO A 696 -55.67 2.03 30.21
C PRO A 696 -54.94 1.71 31.54
N GLN A 697 -54.14 2.64 32.07
CA GLN A 697 -53.46 2.45 33.36
C GLN A 697 -54.40 2.70 34.54
N HIS A 698 -54.18 2.00 35.67
CA HIS A 698 -54.92 2.24 36.91
C HIS A 698 -54.80 3.70 37.36
N GLY A 699 -55.95 4.32 37.66
CA GLY A 699 -56.09 5.71 38.06
C GLY A 699 -56.17 6.73 36.91
N SER A 700 -56.01 6.30 35.65
CA SER A 700 -56.03 7.23 34.51
C SER A 700 -57.41 7.87 34.30
N THR A 701 -57.41 9.04 33.65
CA THR A 701 -58.63 9.68 33.15
C THR A 701 -58.78 9.36 31.66
N VAL A 702 -59.94 8.87 31.26
CA VAL A 702 -60.23 8.41 29.89
C VAL A 702 -61.48 9.09 29.33
N SER A 703 -61.58 9.19 27.99
CA SER A 703 -62.69 9.84 27.27
C SER A 703 -62.75 9.35 25.82
N GLY A 704 -63.94 9.30 25.21
CA GLY A 704 -64.11 8.82 23.83
C GLY A 704 -63.92 7.31 23.69
N ILE A 705 -63.36 6.86 22.56
CA ILE A 705 -63.04 5.45 22.35
C ILE A 705 -61.70 5.11 23.01
N VAL A 706 -61.73 4.19 23.97
CA VAL A 706 -60.57 3.68 24.70
C VAL A 706 -60.32 2.24 24.28
N LEU A 707 -59.12 1.94 23.78
CA LEU A 707 -58.72 0.55 23.51
C LEU A 707 -58.17 -0.09 24.79
N VAL A 708 -58.93 -1.01 25.38
CA VAL A 708 -58.48 -1.82 26.50
C VAL A 708 -57.66 -3.00 25.96
N THR A 709 -56.39 -3.09 26.36
CA THR A 709 -55.48 -4.18 25.94
C THR A 709 -55.04 -5.01 27.13
N THR A 710 -54.76 -6.30 26.90
CA THR A 710 -54.27 -7.21 27.93
C THR A 710 -53.00 -7.94 27.51
N GLU A 711 -52.21 -8.31 28.52
CA GLU A 711 -51.12 -9.27 28.46
C GLU A 711 -51.59 -10.57 29.14
N THR A 712 -51.35 -11.72 28.52
CA THR A 712 -51.89 -13.01 28.99
C THR A 712 -50.88 -14.14 28.84
N ALA A 713 -50.96 -15.15 29.71
CA ALA A 713 -50.36 -16.47 29.47
C ALA A 713 -51.33 -17.59 29.86
N ALA A 714 -51.27 -18.69 29.11
CA ALA A 714 -52.06 -19.90 29.33
C ALA A 714 -53.58 -19.65 29.48
N VAL A 715 -54.15 -18.74 28.69
CA VAL A 715 -55.61 -18.53 28.55
C VAL A 715 -56.01 -18.56 27.08
N ASP A 716 -57.22 -18.99 26.76
CA ASP A 716 -57.76 -19.04 25.39
C ASP A 716 -58.90 -18.04 25.14
N THR A 717 -59.45 -17.44 26.20
CA THR A 717 -60.52 -16.44 26.12
C THR A 717 -60.36 -15.40 27.23
N VAL A 718 -60.57 -14.12 26.91
CA VAL A 718 -60.63 -13.03 27.91
C VAL A 718 -62.01 -12.37 27.86
N LYS A 719 -62.64 -12.26 29.02
CA LYS A 719 -63.91 -11.54 29.21
C LYS A 719 -63.66 -10.21 29.90
N PHE A 720 -64.17 -9.14 29.32
CA PHE A 720 -64.03 -7.77 29.82
C PHE A 720 -65.32 -7.31 30.47
N TYR A 721 -65.20 -6.71 31.65
CA TYR A 721 -66.30 -6.21 32.45
C TYR A 721 -66.07 -4.75 32.81
N ILE A 722 -67.14 -3.95 32.83
CA ILE A 722 -67.16 -2.57 33.34
C ILE A 722 -68.11 -2.52 34.54
N ASN A 723 -67.61 -2.15 35.71
CA ASN A 723 -68.36 -2.15 36.98
C ASN A 723 -69.11 -3.47 37.27
N GLY A 724 -68.54 -4.61 36.83
CA GLY A 724 -69.10 -5.95 37.01
C GLY A 724 -70.07 -6.41 35.92
N GLU A 725 -70.41 -5.58 34.94
CA GLU A 725 -71.21 -5.97 33.77
C GLU A 725 -70.30 -6.46 32.64
N LEU A 726 -70.58 -7.65 32.10
CA LEU A 726 -69.84 -8.21 30.97
C LEU A 726 -70.12 -7.38 29.71
N VAL A 727 -69.10 -6.69 29.20
CA VAL A 727 -69.25 -5.84 28.01
C VAL A 727 -68.67 -6.49 26.75
N TYR A 728 -67.70 -7.40 26.88
CA TYR A 728 -67.07 -8.04 25.72
C TYR A 728 -66.44 -9.39 26.05
N THR A 729 -66.41 -10.31 25.08
CA THR A 729 -65.69 -11.59 25.15
C THR A 729 -64.79 -11.70 23.93
N CYS A 730 -63.48 -11.78 24.15
CA CYS A 730 -62.48 -11.98 23.12
C CYS A 730 -61.95 -13.43 23.16
N SER A 731 -62.02 -14.14 22.05
CA SER A 731 -61.65 -15.58 21.94
C SER A 731 -60.49 -15.83 20.98
N SER A 732 -59.76 -14.78 20.61
CA SER A 732 -58.57 -14.84 19.76
C SER A 732 -57.63 -13.70 20.11
N GLU A 733 -56.33 -13.96 20.09
CA GLU A 733 -55.31 -12.92 20.29
C GLU A 733 -55.24 -11.93 19.11
N PRO A 734 -54.93 -10.64 19.36
CA PRO A 734 -54.71 -10.04 20.69
C PRO A 734 -56.01 -9.88 21.49
N PHE A 735 -55.96 -10.17 22.79
CA PHE A 735 -57.12 -10.03 23.68
C PHE A 735 -57.34 -8.55 24.05
N GLU A 736 -58.14 -7.86 23.23
CA GLU A 736 -58.45 -6.44 23.38
C GLU A 736 -59.94 -6.12 23.24
N PHE A 737 -60.36 -4.97 23.76
CA PHE A 737 -61.73 -4.48 23.78
C PHE A 737 -61.77 -2.97 23.54
N LYS A 738 -62.56 -2.50 22.54
CA LYS A 738 -62.81 -1.06 22.34
C LYS A 738 -63.98 -0.61 23.19
N TRP A 739 -63.69 0.22 24.18
CA TRP A 739 -64.69 0.80 25.07
C TRP A 739 -65.05 2.21 24.63
N ASP A 740 -66.29 2.44 24.22
CA ASP A 740 -66.82 3.78 23.99
C ASP A 740 -67.28 4.39 25.32
N THR A 741 -66.48 5.29 25.89
CA THR A 741 -66.82 5.90 27.16
C THR A 741 -67.92 6.96 27.02
N THR A 742 -68.26 7.43 25.81
CA THR A 742 -69.30 8.44 25.61
C THR A 742 -70.71 7.94 25.93
N GLU A 743 -70.88 6.62 26.00
CA GLU A 743 -72.11 5.96 26.43
C GLU A 743 -72.27 5.90 27.96
N TYR A 744 -71.27 6.37 28.70
CA TYR A 744 -71.18 6.29 30.17
C TYR A 744 -71.15 7.69 30.78
N GLU A 745 -71.80 7.87 31.94
CA GLU A 745 -71.74 9.13 32.70
C GLU A 745 -70.32 9.38 33.25
N ASP A 746 -69.93 10.64 33.39
CA ASP A 746 -68.65 11.01 34.01
C ASP A 746 -68.55 10.48 35.44
N GLY A 747 -67.48 9.74 35.74
CA GLY A 747 -67.34 9.06 37.03
C GLY A 747 -66.20 8.04 37.05
N THR A 748 -66.04 7.34 38.17
CA THR A 748 -65.02 6.28 38.31
C THR A 748 -65.61 4.92 37.92
N TYR A 749 -64.90 4.20 37.06
CA TYR A 749 -65.28 2.87 36.56
C TYR A 749 -64.17 1.86 36.86
N GLU A 750 -64.56 0.65 37.23
CA GLU A 750 -63.68 -0.51 37.35
C GLU A 750 -63.73 -1.33 36.05
N ILE A 751 -62.58 -1.53 35.42
CA ILE A 751 -62.40 -2.44 34.28
C ILE A 751 -61.81 -3.73 34.84
N LEU A 752 -62.49 -4.85 34.63
CA LEU A 752 -62.04 -6.19 35.00
C LEU A 752 -61.85 -7.03 33.74
N ALA A 753 -60.68 -7.65 33.60
CA ALA A 753 -60.41 -8.67 32.59
C ALA A 753 -60.30 -10.02 33.31
N GLU A 754 -61.08 -11.01 32.87
CA GLU A 754 -61.07 -12.38 33.40
C GLU A 754 -60.65 -13.35 32.29
N GLY A 755 -59.54 -14.05 32.52
CA GLY A 755 -58.94 -15.01 31.59
C GLY A 755 -59.45 -16.43 31.84
N TYR A 756 -59.70 -17.16 30.76
CA TYR A 756 -60.30 -18.49 30.77
C TYR A 756 -59.42 -19.52 30.08
N GLN A 757 -59.52 -20.77 30.52
CA GLN A 757 -59.14 -21.97 29.77
C GLN A 757 -60.41 -22.77 29.49
N GLY A 758 -60.82 -22.85 28.23
CA GLY A 758 -62.13 -23.30 27.81
C GLY A 758 -63.23 -22.45 28.47
N ASN A 759 -64.04 -23.07 29.33
CA ASN A 759 -65.10 -22.38 30.07
C ASN A 759 -64.77 -22.13 31.54
N THR A 760 -63.53 -22.40 31.98
CA THR A 760 -63.12 -22.23 33.38
C THR A 760 -62.35 -20.91 33.53
N PRO A 761 -62.78 -19.99 34.42
CA PRO A 761 -61.98 -18.81 34.74
C PRO A 761 -60.75 -19.24 35.53
N VAL A 762 -59.58 -18.81 35.07
CA VAL A 762 -58.28 -19.21 35.63
C VAL A 762 -57.44 -18.02 36.09
N ALA A 763 -57.74 -16.81 35.61
CA ALA A 763 -57.03 -15.59 35.97
C ALA A 763 -57.93 -14.36 35.95
N LYS A 764 -57.55 -13.29 36.66
CA LYS A 764 -58.22 -11.99 36.57
C LYS A 764 -57.30 -10.83 36.92
N ASP A 765 -57.59 -9.67 36.35
CA ASP A 765 -56.98 -8.38 36.72
C ASP A 765 -58.02 -7.25 36.65
N ALA A 766 -57.91 -6.28 37.56
CA ALA A 766 -58.87 -5.19 37.67
C ALA A 766 -58.18 -3.85 37.91
N ILE A 767 -58.60 -2.84 37.16
CA ILE A 767 -58.14 -1.46 37.29
C ILE A 767 -59.31 -0.51 37.49
N LYS A 768 -59.05 0.68 38.04
CA LYS A 768 -60.04 1.75 38.13
C LYS A 768 -59.60 2.93 37.29
N VAL A 769 -60.51 3.53 36.55
CA VAL A 769 -60.26 4.72 35.72
C VAL A 769 -61.36 5.75 35.94
N THR A 770 -61.09 7.02 35.61
CA THR A 770 -62.08 8.10 35.66
C THR A 770 -62.51 8.45 34.25
N VAL A 771 -63.78 8.24 33.92
CA VAL A 771 -64.37 8.72 32.66
C VAL A 771 -64.69 10.21 32.79
N ARG A 772 -64.24 11.00 31.82
CA ARG A 772 -64.58 12.43 31.67
C ARG A 772 -64.83 12.77 30.21
N ASN A 773 -66.07 12.61 29.75
CA ASN A 773 -66.53 13.05 28.45
C ASN A 773 -67.03 14.50 28.57
N ALA A 774 -66.12 15.47 28.61
CA ALA A 774 -66.51 16.88 28.65
C ALA A 774 -67.49 17.20 27.50
N VAL A 775 -68.55 17.98 27.80
CA VAL A 775 -69.49 18.52 26.79
C VAL A 775 -68.77 19.41 25.79
#